data_AF-A0A9P5V7V0-F1
#
_entry.id   AF-A0A9P5V7V0-F1
#
_cell.length_a   1.000
_cell.length_b   1.000
_cell.length_c   1.000
_cell.angle_alpha   90.00
_cell.angle_beta   90.00
_cell.angle_gamma   90.00
#
_symmetry.space_group_name_H-M   'P 1'
#
loop_
_entity.id
_entity.type
_entity.pdbx_description
1 polymer ?
#
loop_
_entity_poly.entity_id
_entity_poly.type
_entity_poly.pdbx_seq_one_letter_code
_entity_poly.pdbx_strand_id
1 'polypeptide(L)'
;METTDDTTHHLAQARAQAQPEISPTPTANILTDHNHQPHNNHTSPPSKPTHTKTNNNTSLLSPELVSAFRVCIRSYGVGYVFATAPKLIKTLLGFIMNPRKATPKGQNPVVALVKALLTVIKDGTSSKRDGMSMLLMITLGGYKLLEVFLTRGIKKAALAQHVQHQQHLKQQQQHLKQQQQQQQQVNKEGSSSSSSSMAGDDQSTSSLKNLTMKDVDKVNLAEDMQQRITMLASFLSSAAAIVFMHQKRPNHATIDYSLFAVVRALDVFGHVAVKNQWGPHWLGSYGAVAVFVLACTEIMFSWLYEPQRLPGPYAFWITKMARMDKRLLETLRGVRTGEIQFKQVNPPHIRNLLTGLCEDLGLNPQMGDFALRSRLPCEVVHQGITKSCEVHTGYRWIQGFMVSTGIYLPVHLLPALLSPKAFFNRLQENPVATVSSTLMATARSSAFLATYIALIWYGICTWRSKVMPITMKLTGRRYTSNVIDHIYGPLLGSFMCGFSVLVEKPHRRAEMALYVLPRAIYSMWSRIMAGRLSRRVEMTGEALMYAASMSVLLTGMRWKREMVRPSMQGLLGWIVEIKRTRRSGGHSGHQVEKDSGKGKAKDNGLQKEHSNGGVNLSQSAIEDRDALAAIERERSGI
;
A
#
# COMPACT_ATOMS: atom_id res chain seq x y z
N MET A 1 -58.62 13.75 36.13
CA MET A 1 -58.72 12.86 37.29
C MET A 1 -57.31 12.33 37.53
N GLU A 2 -56.48 13.19 38.13
CA GLU A 2 -56.17 13.26 39.57
C GLU A 2 -54.88 12.45 39.81
N THR A 3 -53.69 13.06 39.83
CA THR A 3 -53.04 13.87 40.89
C THR A 3 -52.81 13.12 42.21
N THR A 4 -51.53 12.90 42.54
CA THR A 4 -50.83 13.16 43.83
C THR A 4 -49.36 12.76 43.61
N ASP A 5 -48.36 13.65 43.56
CA ASP A 5 -47.73 14.47 44.64
C ASP A 5 -47.28 13.66 45.86
N ASP A 6 -46.17 13.93 46.57
CA ASP A 6 -44.90 14.64 46.37
C ASP A 6 -44.10 14.40 47.68
N THR A 7 -42.84 14.85 47.74
CA THR A 7 -42.06 15.27 48.93
C THR A 7 -41.29 14.28 49.86
N THR A 8 -39.96 14.31 49.70
CA THR A 8 -38.85 14.72 50.62
C THR A 8 -38.84 14.57 52.17
N HIS A 9 -37.64 14.16 52.65
CA HIS A 9 -36.82 14.63 53.80
C HIS A 9 -36.77 13.94 55.20
N HIS A 10 -35.50 13.62 55.59
CA HIS A 10 -34.82 13.73 56.91
C HIS A 10 -35.00 12.75 58.10
N LEU A 11 -33.85 12.24 58.61
CA LEU A 11 -33.32 12.13 60.01
C LEU A 11 -32.30 10.96 60.11
N ALA A 12 -31.23 10.87 60.92
CA ALA A 12 -30.29 11.76 61.61
C ALA A 12 -29.22 10.90 62.34
N GLN A 13 -28.01 11.47 62.58
CA GLN A 13 -26.96 11.10 63.57
C GLN A 13 -26.22 9.74 63.39
N ALA A 14 -24.88 9.57 63.51
CA ALA A 14 -23.91 10.12 64.46
C ALA A 14 -22.42 9.73 64.15
N ARG A 15 -21.47 10.54 64.65
CA ARG A 15 -20.08 10.23 65.15
C ARG A 15 -18.85 10.03 64.23
N ALA A 16 -17.96 11.03 64.35
CA ALA A 16 -16.59 10.99 64.90
C ALA A 16 -15.35 10.60 64.05
N GLN A 17 -14.51 11.63 63.84
CA GLN A 17 -13.05 11.74 64.10
C GLN A 17 -11.97 11.17 63.15
N ALA A 18 -11.07 12.09 62.81
CA ALA A 18 -9.59 12.01 62.77
C ALA A 18 -8.84 11.70 61.45
N GLN A 19 -8.19 12.77 60.96
CA GLN A 19 -6.98 12.91 60.10
C GLN A 19 -5.73 12.19 60.67
N PRO A 20 -4.52 12.14 60.02
CA PRO A 20 -3.99 13.11 59.03
C PRO A 20 -3.14 12.61 57.84
N GLU A 21 -2.95 13.60 56.97
CA GLU A 21 -2.01 13.87 55.87
C GLU A 21 -0.56 14.10 56.44
N ILE A 22 0.58 14.10 55.73
CA ILE A 22 1.22 15.25 55.02
C ILE A 22 2.66 14.83 54.57
N SER A 23 3.08 15.41 53.43
CA SER A 23 4.37 15.58 52.71
C SER A 23 5.68 15.79 53.53
N PRO A 24 6.90 15.89 52.91
CA PRO A 24 7.33 17.16 52.27
C PRO A 24 8.38 17.09 51.11
N THR A 25 8.43 18.18 50.33
CA THR A 25 9.60 18.79 49.63
C THR A 25 9.97 20.07 50.41
N PRO A 26 11.19 20.69 50.40
CA PRO A 26 11.66 21.52 49.24
C PRO A 26 13.17 21.94 49.16
N THR A 27 13.55 22.62 48.04
CA THR A 27 14.53 23.77 47.83
C THR A 27 16.00 23.74 48.38
N ALA A 28 17.04 24.46 47.91
CA ALA A 28 17.36 25.45 46.86
C ALA A 28 18.90 25.77 46.89
N ASN A 29 19.37 26.66 45.99
CA ASN A 29 20.51 27.62 46.11
C ASN A 29 21.98 27.13 45.88
N ILE A 30 23.03 27.88 45.45
CA ILE A 30 23.33 29.24 44.90
C ILE A 30 24.88 29.31 44.62
N LEU A 31 25.33 30.11 43.62
CA LEU A 31 26.62 30.85 43.39
C LEU A 31 28.06 30.26 43.33
N THR A 32 28.81 30.81 42.33
CA THR A 32 30.25 31.26 42.28
C THR A 32 31.39 30.23 42.42
N ASP A 33 32.58 30.32 41.82
CA ASP A 33 33.33 31.44 41.20
C ASP A 33 34.50 30.91 40.33
N HIS A 34 35.19 31.85 39.68
CA HIS A 34 36.32 31.80 38.76
C HIS A 34 37.61 31.00 39.09
N ASN A 35 38.31 30.66 37.99
CA ASN A 35 39.73 30.84 37.68
C ASN A 35 40.78 29.70 37.74
N HIS A 36 41.67 29.80 36.73
CA HIS A 36 43.05 29.32 36.60
C HIS A 36 43.38 27.96 35.95
N GLN A 37 43.79 28.07 34.68
CA GLN A 37 44.90 27.33 34.04
C GLN A 37 46.24 27.60 34.77
N PRO A 38 47.25 26.70 34.73
CA PRO A 38 48.08 26.55 33.52
C PRO A 38 48.69 25.16 33.23
N HIS A 39 49.27 25.08 32.03
CA HIS A 39 50.14 24.06 31.42
C HIS A 39 50.99 23.18 32.34
N ASN A 40 51.10 21.87 32.00
CA ASN A 40 52.40 21.29 31.63
C ASN A 40 52.31 19.87 31.03
N ASN A 41 53.28 19.62 30.14
CA ASN A 41 53.60 18.39 29.41
C ASN A 41 53.73 17.14 30.30
N HIS A 42 53.35 15.96 29.79
CA HIS A 42 54.25 14.79 29.69
C HIS A 42 53.55 13.55 29.07
N THR A 43 54.19 13.03 28.02
CA THR A 43 54.43 11.61 27.67
C THR A 43 53.53 10.49 28.22
N SER A 44 53.03 9.70 27.28
CA SER A 44 52.25 8.46 27.36
C SER A 44 52.86 7.32 28.20
N PRO A 45 52.02 6.38 28.68
CA PRO A 45 52.34 4.95 28.55
C PRO A 45 51.15 4.08 28.08
N PRO A 46 51.39 2.80 27.69
CA PRO A 46 50.58 2.08 26.71
C PRO A 46 49.34 1.37 27.29
N SER A 47 48.30 1.29 26.47
CA SER A 47 47.04 0.59 26.78
C SER A 47 47.22 -0.94 26.78
N LYS A 48 46.86 -1.58 27.90
CA LYS A 48 46.68 -3.04 28.04
C LYS A 48 45.59 -3.57 27.09
N PRO A 49 45.75 -4.76 26.48
CA PRO A 49 44.70 -5.38 25.67
C PRO A 49 43.65 -6.03 26.58
N THR A 50 42.41 -5.56 26.46
CA THR A 50 41.24 -6.13 27.13
C THR A 50 40.84 -7.44 26.44
N HIS A 51 41.07 -8.58 27.10
CA HIS A 51 40.52 -9.86 26.68
C HIS A 51 38.99 -9.83 26.74
N THR A 52 38.34 -9.75 25.58
CA THR A 52 36.91 -10.00 25.44
C THR A 52 36.68 -11.51 25.45
N LYS A 53 36.10 -12.02 26.55
CA LYS A 53 35.56 -13.37 26.63
C LYS A 53 34.45 -13.54 25.59
N THR A 54 34.74 -14.21 24.48
CA THR A 54 33.72 -14.74 23.57
C THR A 54 33.01 -15.90 24.24
N ASN A 55 31.80 -15.64 24.74
CA ASN A 55 30.85 -16.69 25.13
C ASN A 55 30.41 -17.46 23.88
N ASN A 56 30.96 -18.66 23.71
CA ASN A 56 30.53 -19.64 22.73
C ASN A 56 29.23 -20.30 23.19
N ASN A 57 28.10 -19.61 23.06
CA ASN A 57 26.81 -20.28 23.01
C ASN A 57 26.59 -20.76 21.58
N THR A 58 26.81 -22.05 21.35
CA THR A 58 26.47 -22.80 20.14
C THR A 58 24.96 -22.79 19.92
N SER A 59 24.42 -21.70 19.38
CA SER A 59 23.09 -21.71 18.79
C SER A 59 23.08 -22.69 17.61
N LEU A 60 22.27 -23.76 17.68
CA LEU A 60 22.15 -24.80 16.66
C LEU A 60 21.72 -24.29 15.26
N LEU A 61 21.34 -23.01 15.16
CA LEU A 61 20.81 -22.37 13.96
C LEU A 61 21.69 -21.18 13.59
N SER A 62 22.12 -21.13 12.32
CA SER A 62 22.81 -19.96 11.75
C SER A 62 21.97 -18.67 11.92
N PRO A 63 22.59 -17.49 12.12
CA PRO A 63 21.88 -16.23 12.37
C PRO A 63 20.90 -15.85 11.25
N GLU A 64 21.23 -16.17 9.99
CA GLU A 64 20.36 -15.95 8.83
C GLU A 64 19.05 -16.76 8.91
N LEU A 65 19.14 -17.99 9.38
CA LEU A 65 17.99 -18.88 9.52
C LEU A 65 17.09 -18.43 10.69
N VAL A 66 17.67 -17.93 11.78
CA VAL A 66 16.93 -17.30 12.88
C VAL A 66 16.16 -16.07 12.38
N SER A 67 16.78 -15.24 11.53
CA SER A 67 16.09 -14.11 10.90
C SER A 67 14.93 -14.59 10.00
N ALA A 68 15.15 -15.62 9.17
CA ALA A 68 14.10 -16.17 8.32
C ALA A 68 12.90 -16.71 9.12
N PHE A 69 13.13 -17.44 10.22
CA PHE A 69 12.05 -17.88 11.12
C PHE A 69 11.31 -16.71 11.76
N ARG A 70 12.02 -15.66 12.17
CA ARG A 70 11.40 -14.46 12.72
C ARG A 70 10.51 -13.75 11.69
N VAL A 71 10.94 -13.68 10.43
CA VAL A 71 10.12 -13.13 9.34
C VAL A 71 8.86 -13.98 9.13
N CYS A 72 8.95 -15.32 9.22
CA CYS A 72 7.76 -16.19 9.15
C CYS A 72 6.75 -15.86 10.25
N ILE A 73 7.21 -15.77 11.50
CA ILE A 73 6.35 -15.45 12.66
C ILE A 73 5.72 -14.07 12.50
N ARG A 74 6.50 -13.05 12.11
CA ARG A 74 5.97 -11.69 11.89
C ARG A 74 4.94 -11.65 10.77
N SER A 75 5.22 -12.32 9.66
CA SER A 75 4.31 -12.36 8.50
C SER A 75 2.99 -13.04 8.85
N TYR A 76 3.04 -14.14 9.61
CA TYR A 76 1.85 -14.80 10.14
C TYR A 76 1.05 -13.88 11.07
N GLY A 77 1.72 -13.25 12.03
CA GLY A 77 1.09 -12.33 12.98
C GLY A 77 0.43 -11.13 12.30
N VAL A 78 1.07 -10.54 11.29
CA VAL A 78 0.49 -9.46 10.50
C VAL A 78 -0.74 -9.93 9.72
N GLY A 79 -0.68 -11.11 9.10
CA GLY A 79 -1.83 -11.66 8.39
C GLY A 79 -3.02 -11.94 9.32
N TYR A 80 -2.74 -12.40 10.54
CA TYR A 80 -3.75 -12.57 11.59
C TYR A 80 -4.40 -11.24 11.98
N VAL A 81 -3.61 -10.18 12.19
CA VAL A 81 -4.12 -8.84 12.49
C VAL A 81 -5.02 -8.33 11.35
N PHE A 82 -4.60 -8.50 10.09
CA PHE A 82 -5.43 -8.08 8.94
C PHE A 82 -6.76 -8.84 8.84
N ALA A 83 -6.78 -10.12 9.20
CA ALA A 83 -7.99 -10.92 9.15
C ALA A 83 -8.95 -10.66 10.33
N THR A 84 -8.41 -10.31 11.50
CA THR A 84 -9.19 -10.15 12.75
C THR A 84 -9.56 -8.72 13.08
N ALA A 85 -8.66 -7.75 12.90
CA ALA A 85 -8.86 -6.37 13.34
C ALA A 85 -10.14 -5.72 12.77
N PRO A 86 -10.49 -5.86 11.47
CA PRO A 86 -11.73 -5.29 10.95
C PRO A 86 -12.99 -5.89 11.59
N LYS A 87 -12.97 -7.21 11.88
CA LYS A 87 -14.08 -7.92 12.55
C LYS A 87 -14.21 -7.45 14.00
N LEU A 88 -13.09 -7.25 14.69
CA LEU A 88 -13.05 -6.72 16.05
C LEU A 88 -13.58 -5.29 16.12
N ILE A 89 -13.10 -4.40 15.24
CA ILE A 89 -13.56 -3.02 15.16
C ILE A 89 -15.07 -2.97 14.85
N LYS A 90 -15.54 -3.76 13.88
CA LYS A 90 -16.97 -3.85 13.55
C LYS A 90 -17.81 -4.30 14.75
N THR A 91 -17.34 -5.31 15.48
CA THR A 91 -18.02 -5.83 16.67
C THR A 91 -18.06 -4.76 17.76
N LEU A 92 -16.93 -4.13 18.06
CA LEU A 92 -16.82 -3.06 19.04
C LEU A 92 -17.74 -1.87 18.71
N LEU A 93 -17.68 -1.37 17.47
CA LEU A 93 -18.54 -0.29 17.00
C LEU A 93 -20.02 -0.68 17.04
N GLY A 94 -20.37 -1.93 16.74
CA GLY A 94 -21.74 -2.42 16.84
C GLY A 94 -22.29 -2.32 18.27
N PHE A 95 -21.50 -2.72 19.27
CA PHE A 95 -21.87 -2.61 20.68
C PHE A 95 -21.89 -1.17 21.19
N ILE A 96 -20.99 -0.31 20.71
CA ILE A 96 -20.96 1.12 21.07
C ILE A 96 -22.16 1.87 20.47
N MET A 97 -22.43 1.67 19.18
CA MET A 97 -23.44 2.45 18.46
C MET A 97 -24.87 1.95 18.68
N ASN A 98 -25.08 0.65 18.89
CA ASN A 98 -26.41 0.06 19.05
C ASN A 98 -26.38 -1.11 20.04
N PRO A 99 -26.13 -0.85 21.34
CA PRO A 99 -25.98 -1.89 22.36
C PRO A 99 -27.20 -2.81 22.43
N ARG A 100 -28.42 -2.27 22.37
CA ARG A 100 -29.67 -3.02 22.46
C ARG A 100 -29.87 -4.06 21.33
N LYS A 101 -29.30 -3.80 20.14
CA LYS A 101 -29.40 -4.71 18.98
C LYS A 101 -28.27 -5.74 18.96
N ALA A 102 -27.13 -5.40 19.56
CA ALA A 102 -25.95 -6.27 19.61
C ALA A 102 -26.02 -7.30 20.75
N THR A 103 -26.76 -7.01 21.82
CA THR A 103 -26.94 -7.91 22.96
C THR A 103 -28.03 -8.97 22.72
N PRO A 104 -27.73 -10.27 22.85
CA PRO A 104 -28.75 -11.31 22.91
C PRO A 104 -29.74 -11.06 24.05
N LYS A 105 -31.04 -11.34 23.83
CA LYS A 105 -32.08 -11.18 24.85
C LYS A 105 -31.70 -11.99 26.11
N GLY A 106 -31.68 -11.34 27.27
CA GLY A 106 -31.40 -11.98 28.57
C GLY A 106 -29.91 -12.08 28.97
N GLN A 107 -28.96 -11.52 28.22
CA GLN A 107 -27.54 -11.46 28.61
C GLN A 107 -27.08 -10.08 29.03
N ASN A 108 -26.17 -10.04 30.02
CA ASN A 108 -25.45 -8.81 30.39
C ASN A 108 -24.63 -8.28 29.19
N PRO A 109 -24.69 -6.97 28.90
CA PRO A 109 -24.07 -6.37 27.71
C PRO A 109 -22.55 -6.57 27.67
N VAL A 110 -21.89 -6.49 28.82
CA VAL A 110 -20.44 -6.69 28.96
C VAL A 110 -20.06 -8.14 28.65
N VAL A 111 -20.82 -9.12 29.17
CA VAL A 111 -20.56 -10.54 28.94
C VAL A 111 -20.78 -10.89 27.47
N ALA A 112 -21.82 -10.35 26.84
CA ALA A 112 -22.09 -10.52 25.42
C ALA A 112 -20.96 -9.93 24.55
N LEU A 113 -20.47 -8.73 24.88
CA LEU A 113 -19.34 -8.11 24.20
C LEU A 113 -18.07 -8.97 24.33
N VAL A 114 -17.71 -9.39 25.54
CA VAL A 114 -16.52 -10.22 25.78
C VAL A 114 -16.62 -11.54 25.02
N LYS A 115 -17.77 -12.22 25.05
CA LYS A 115 -18.00 -13.45 24.27
C LYS A 115 -17.87 -13.21 22.76
N ALA A 116 -18.42 -12.11 22.25
CA ALA A 116 -18.31 -11.76 20.84
C ALA A 116 -16.86 -11.49 20.44
N LEU A 117 -16.10 -10.73 21.24
CA LEU A 117 -14.69 -10.45 21.00
C LEU A 117 -13.84 -11.74 21.06
N LEU A 118 -14.04 -12.59 22.06
CA LEU A 118 -13.35 -13.88 22.17
C LEU A 118 -13.68 -14.81 21.00
N THR A 119 -14.92 -14.79 20.51
CA THR A 119 -15.32 -15.56 19.32
C THR A 119 -14.56 -15.08 18.09
N VAL A 120 -14.45 -13.75 17.88
CA VAL A 120 -13.70 -13.20 16.75
C VAL A 120 -12.19 -13.54 16.85
N ILE A 121 -11.61 -13.49 18.04
CA ILE A 121 -10.21 -13.87 18.29
C ILE A 121 -10.01 -15.37 17.99
N LYS A 122 -10.88 -16.24 18.52
CA LYS A 122 -10.82 -17.69 18.30
C LYS A 122 -11.03 -18.06 16.83
N ASP A 123 -11.94 -17.36 16.16
CA ASP A 123 -12.18 -17.53 14.73
C ASP A 123 -10.98 -17.08 13.91
N GLY A 124 -10.27 -16.06 14.37
CA GLY A 124 -9.03 -15.61 13.76
C GLY A 124 -7.87 -16.59 13.91
N THR A 125 -7.76 -17.21 15.09
CA THR A 125 -6.68 -18.19 15.36
C THR A 125 -7.01 -19.55 14.76
N SER A 126 -8.26 -19.77 14.37
CA SER A 126 -8.67 -20.97 13.66
C SER A 126 -7.99 -21.00 12.29
N SER A 127 -6.93 -21.79 12.20
CA SER A 127 -6.23 -22.11 10.95
C SER A 127 -7.22 -22.48 9.82
N LYS A 128 -8.39 -23.06 10.16
CA LYS A 128 -9.44 -23.45 9.20
C LYS A 128 -10.11 -22.28 8.45
N ARG A 129 -10.15 -21.05 9.00
CA ARG A 129 -10.91 -19.92 8.44
C ARG A 129 -10.05 -18.75 7.95
N ASP A 130 -8.86 -18.56 8.49
CA ASP A 130 -8.03 -17.39 8.15
C ASP A 130 -6.93 -17.74 7.14
N GLY A 131 -7.24 -17.49 5.86
CA GLY A 131 -6.31 -17.68 4.73
C GLY A 131 -5.15 -16.69 4.70
N MET A 132 -5.34 -15.47 5.22
CA MET A 132 -4.39 -14.36 5.09
C MET A 132 -3.06 -14.59 5.84
N SER A 133 -3.11 -15.17 7.05
CA SER A 133 -1.92 -15.49 7.85
C SER A 133 -1.02 -16.48 7.12
N MET A 134 -1.60 -17.53 6.55
CA MET A 134 -0.88 -18.53 5.77
C MET A 134 -0.36 -17.95 4.46
N LEU A 135 -1.16 -17.15 3.75
CA LEU A 135 -0.74 -16.47 2.52
C LEU A 135 0.51 -15.62 2.76
N LEU A 136 0.49 -14.72 3.76
CA LEU A 136 1.64 -13.86 4.05
C LEU A 136 2.85 -14.64 4.60
N MET A 137 2.62 -15.64 5.45
CA MET A 137 3.70 -16.48 5.98
C MET A 137 4.41 -17.24 4.86
N ILE A 138 3.66 -17.88 3.96
CA ILE A 138 4.26 -18.60 2.84
C ILE A 138 4.93 -17.59 1.91
N THR A 139 4.24 -16.55 1.45
CA THR A 139 4.81 -15.55 0.53
C THR A 139 6.09 -14.88 1.06
N LEU A 140 6.03 -14.25 2.24
CA LEU A 140 7.13 -13.42 2.76
C LEU A 140 8.14 -14.22 3.59
N GLY A 141 7.65 -15.13 4.43
CA GLY A 141 8.49 -16.01 5.24
C GLY A 141 9.17 -17.09 4.39
N GLY A 142 8.41 -17.74 3.49
CA GLY A 142 8.93 -18.71 2.54
C GLY A 142 9.96 -18.11 1.60
N TYR A 143 9.78 -16.85 1.16
CA TYR A 143 10.77 -16.13 0.36
C TYR A 143 12.11 -16.03 1.11
N LYS A 144 12.08 -15.63 2.39
CA LYS A 144 13.30 -15.48 3.18
C LYS A 144 13.99 -16.81 3.46
N LEU A 145 13.24 -17.86 3.74
CA LEU A 145 13.80 -19.21 3.88
C LEU A 145 14.45 -19.66 2.57
N LEU A 146 13.72 -19.56 1.45
CA LEU A 146 14.18 -20.00 0.14
C LEU A 146 15.41 -19.20 -0.33
N GLU A 147 15.46 -17.91 -0.03
CA GLU A 147 16.62 -17.05 -0.31
C GLU A 147 17.88 -17.53 0.44
N VAL A 148 17.77 -17.91 1.72
CA VAL A 148 18.90 -18.46 2.49
C VAL A 148 19.38 -19.78 1.89
N PHE A 149 18.45 -20.69 1.56
CA PHE A 149 18.81 -21.98 0.96
C PHE A 149 19.43 -21.84 -0.43
N LEU A 150 18.84 -21.02 -1.31
CA LEU A 150 19.38 -20.75 -2.65
C LEU A 150 20.74 -20.09 -2.59
N THR A 151 20.93 -19.10 -1.70
CA THR A 151 22.22 -18.42 -1.53
C THR A 151 23.30 -19.41 -1.08
N ARG A 152 23.00 -20.28 -0.11
CA ARG A 152 23.95 -21.32 0.34
C ARG A 152 24.26 -22.34 -0.74
N GLY A 153 23.24 -22.80 -1.46
CA GLY A 153 23.39 -23.73 -2.58
C GLY A 153 24.30 -23.16 -3.66
N ILE A 154 24.07 -21.92 -4.07
CA ILE A 154 24.85 -21.25 -5.12
C ILE A 154 26.27 -20.93 -4.65
N LYS A 155 26.46 -20.45 -3.40
CA LYS A 155 27.80 -20.26 -2.84
C LYS A 155 28.59 -21.57 -2.79
N LYS A 156 27.94 -22.68 -2.41
CA LYS A 156 28.56 -24.02 -2.40
C LYS A 156 28.95 -24.47 -3.82
N ALA A 157 28.08 -24.24 -4.81
CA ALA A 157 28.37 -24.56 -6.21
C ALA A 157 29.52 -23.71 -6.77
N ALA A 158 29.52 -22.40 -6.50
CA ALA A 158 30.60 -21.49 -6.91
C ALA A 158 31.94 -21.87 -6.28
N LEU A 159 31.94 -22.25 -5.00
CA LEU A 159 33.12 -22.73 -4.30
C LEU A 159 33.62 -24.06 -4.88
N ALA A 160 32.72 -25.01 -5.13
CA ALA A 160 33.07 -26.28 -5.76
C ALA A 160 33.68 -26.07 -7.15
N GLN A 161 33.12 -25.18 -7.96
CA GLN A 161 33.65 -24.83 -9.28
C GLN A 161 35.04 -24.18 -9.16
N HIS A 162 35.26 -23.30 -8.19
CA HIS A 162 36.55 -22.67 -7.95
C HIS A 162 37.62 -23.69 -7.51
N VAL A 163 37.25 -24.64 -6.65
CA VAL A 163 38.13 -25.74 -6.22
C VAL A 163 38.49 -26.63 -7.42
N GLN A 164 37.51 -27.01 -8.23
CA GLN A 164 37.74 -27.80 -9.46
C GLN A 164 38.67 -27.07 -10.44
N HIS A 165 38.46 -25.77 -10.65
CA HIS A 165 39.31 -24.97 -11.54
C HIS A 165 40.75 -24.89 -11.01
N GLN A 166 40.95 -24.70 -9.71
CA GLN A 166 42.29 -24.71 -9.12
C GLN A 166 42.97 -26.08 -9.21
N GLN A 167 42.22 -27.18 -9.07
CA GLN A 167 42.76 -28.53 -9.25
C GLN A 167 43.25 -28.73 -10.69
N HIS A 168 42.47 -28.30 -11.68
CA HIS A 168 42.85 -28.36 -13.09
C HIS A 168 44.12 -27.54 -13.38
N LEU A 169 44.21 -26.32 -12.85
CA LEU A 169 45.42 -25.48 -12.99
C LEU A 169 46.66 -26.13 -12.36
N LYS A 170 46.52 -26.76 -11.19
CA LYS A 170 47.63 -27.48 -10.53
C LYS A 170 48.10 -28.68 -11.35
N GLN A 171 47.17 -29.45 -11.92
CA GLN A 171 47.50 -30.58 -12.81
C GLN A 171 48.25 -30.09 -14.06
N GLN A 172 47.80 -28.99 -14.66
CA GLN A 172 48.47 -28.40 -15.83
C GLN A 172 49.90 -27.92 -15.49
N GLN A 173 50.08 -27.27 -14.34
CA GLN A 173 51.42 -26.86 -13.87
C GLN A 173 52.34 -28.05 -13.58
N GLN A 174 51.81 -29.14 -13.02
CA GLN A 174 52.60 -30.36 -12.78
C GLN A 174 53.05 -30.99 -14.11
N HIS A 175 52.17 -31.05 -15.10
CA HIS A 175 52.51 -31.57 -16.43
C HIS A 175 53.59 -30.72 -17.11
N LEU A 176 53.49 -29.39 -17.03
CA LEU A 176 54.52 -28.46 -17.53
C LEU A 176 55.88 -28.65 -16.82
N LYS A 177 55.88 -28.86 -15.50
CA LYS A 177 57.11 -29.13 -14.73
C LYS A 177 57.75 -30.47 -15.12
N GLN A 178 56.96 -31.52 -15.33
CA GLN A 178 57.46 -32.82 -15.78
C GLN A 178 58.09 -32.72 -17.17
N GLN A 179 57.48 -31.98 -18.10
CA GLN A 179 58.07 -31.74 -19.42
C GLN A 179 59.41 -30.98 -19.34
N GLN A 180 59.50 -29.96 -18.47
CA GLN A 180 60.76 -29.24 -18.26
C GLN A 180 61.84 -30.11 -17.60
N GLN A 181 61.47 -30.95 -16.63
CA GLN A 181 62.40 -31.90 -16.02
C GLN A 181 62.88 -32.94 -17.01
N GLN A 182 62.00 -33.50 -17.86
CA GLN A 182 62.41 -34.41 -18.94
C GLN A 182 63.37 -33.72 -19.91
N GLN A 183 63.12 -32.46 -20.31
CA GLN A 183 64.08 -31.71 -21.14
C GLN A 183 65.42 -31.44 -20.43
N GLN A 184 65.42 -31.18 -19.12
CA GLN A 184 66.67 -31.00 -18.36
C GLN A 184 67.42 -32.31 -18.15
N GLN A 185 66.72 -33.45 -18.02
CA GLN A 185 67.31 -34.77 -17.83
C GLN A 185 67.86 -35.32 -19.15
N VAL A 186 67.19 -35.07 -20.28
CA VAL A 186 67.75 -35.30 -21.63
C VAL A 186 69.02 -34.46 -21.88
N ASN A 187 69.13 -33.28 -21.28
CA ASN A 187 70.36 -32.47 -21.33
C ASN A 187 71.43 -32.86 -20.29
N LYS A 188 71.13 -33.71 -19.29
CA LYS A 188 72.06 -34.06 -18.19
C LYS A 188 72.54 -35.51 -18.15
N GLU A 189 71.85 -36.45 -18.78
CA GLU A 189 72.25 -37.86 -18.73
C GLU A 189 72.72 -38.37 -20.10
N GLY A 190 74.01 -38.17 -20.33
CA GLY A 190 74.88 -39.13 -21.00
C GLY A 190 75.43 -40.22 -20.06
N SER A 191 74.79 -40.50 -18.92
CA SER A 191 75.21 -41.62 -18.05
C SER A 191 74.15 -42.09 -17.04
N SER A 192 73.73 -43.35 -17.26
CA SER A 192 73.23 -44.39 -16.34
C SER A 192 71.95 -44.20 -15.48
N SER A 193 70.92 -44.92 -15.94
CA SER A 193 70.08 -45.95 -15.27
C SER A 193 69.13 -45.65 -14.09
N SER A 194 67.88 -46.12 -14.31
CA SER A 194 67.01 -46.94 -13.44
C SER A 194 65.76 -46.32 -12.78
N SER A 195 64.64 -46.99 -13.10
CA SER A 195 63.35 -47.18 -12.42
C SER A 195 62.82 -46.17 -11.40
N SER A 196 61.56 -45.75 -11.58
CA SER A 196 60.67 -45.39 -10.47
C SER A 196 59.21 -45.80 -10.74
N SER A 197 58.58 -46.31 -9.68
CA SER A 197 57.22 -46.83 -9.61
C SER A 197 56.17 -45.72 -9.62
N MET A 198 55.12 -45.87 -10.44
CA MET A 198 53.89 -45.08 -10.34
C MET A 198 53.04 -45.58 -9.17
N ALA A 199 52.96 -44.78 -8.10
CA ALA A 199 51.87 -44.83 -7.15
C ALA A 199 50.80 -43.83 -7.60
N GLY A 200 49.66 -44.33 -8.06
CA GLY A 200 48.48 -43.52 -8.35
C GLY A 200 47.81 -43.11 -7.04
N ASP A 201 47.93 -41.83 -6.69
CA ASP A 201 47.29 -41.26 -5.52
C ASP A 201 45.81 -40.94 -5.83
N ASP A 202 44.90 -41.72 -5.26
CA ASP A 202 43.44 -41.55 -5.26
C ASP A 202 42.98 -40.37 -4.35
N GLN A 203 43.71 -39.25 -4.35
CA GLN A 203 43.40 -38.07 -3.52
C GLN A 203 42.38 -37.10 -4.14
N SER A 204 41.92 -37.33 -5.38
CA SER A 204 41.10 -36.33 -6.10
C SER A 204 39.67 -36.20 -5.57
N THR A 205 39.11 -37.25 -4.96
CA THR A 205 37.68 -37.29 -4.56
C THR A 205 37.42 -36.93 -3.09
N SER A 206 38.45 -36.93 -2.24
CA SER A 206 38.32 -36.65 -0.79
C SER A 206 38.23 -35.15 -0.47
N SER A 207 38.87 -34.29 -1.27
CA SER A 207 38.93 -32.84 -1.00
C SER A 207 37.61 -32.10 -1.25
N LEU A 208 36.71 -32.66 -2.07
CA LEU A 208 35.38 -32.08 -2.35
C LEU A 208 34.34 -32.40 -1.25
N LYS A 209 34.54 -33.47 -0.47
CA LYS A 209 33.67 -33.85 0.65
C LYS A 209 33.94 -33.05 1.94
N ASN A 210 35.07 -32.36 2.02
CA ASN A 210 35.53 -31.63 3.22
C ASN A 210 35.35 -30.11 3.16
N LEU A 211 34.45 -29.60 2.30
CA LEU A 211 34.10 -28.19 2.26
C LEU A 211 33.32 -27.79 3.51
N THR A 212 33.94 -27.01 4.39
CA THR A 212 33.30 -26.61 5.65
C THR A 212 32.33 -25.45 5.45
N MET A 213 31.32 -25.33 6.31
CA MET A 213 30.31 -24.26 6.22
C MET A 213 30.96 -22.85 6.33
N LYS A 214 32.10 -22.74 7.01
CA LYS A 214 32.89 -21.51 7.11
C LYS A 214 33.50 -21.07 5.79
N ASP A 215 33.80 -22.00 4.89
CA ASP A 215 34.39 -21.69 3.58
C ASP A 215 33.32 -21.16 2.62
N VAL A 216 32.10 -21.69 2.72
CA VAL A 216 30.93 -21.20 1.98
C VAL A 216 30.59 -19.75 2.37
N ASP A 217 30.66 -19.41 3.66
CA ASP A 217 30.33 -18.08 4.15
C ASP A 217 31.27 -16.99 3.62
N LYS A 218 32.53 -17.33 3.32
CA LYS A 218 33.53 -16.41 2.74
C LYS A 218 33.27 -16.06 1.28
N VAL A 219 32.45 -16.84 0.57
CA VAL A 219 32.12 -16.56 -0.84
C VAL A 219 31.18 -15.37 -0.92
N ASN A 220 31.66 -14.28 -1.51
CA ASN A 220 30.86 -13.12 -1.84
C ASN A 220 30.28 -13.29 -3.24
N LEU A 221 28.95 -13.22 -3.34
CA LEU A 221 28.23 -13.31 -4.61
C LEU A 221 28.07 -11.91 -5.20
N ALA A 222 28.23 -11.79 -6.51
CA ALA A 222 27.96 -10.54 -7.23
C ALA A 222 26.52 -10.04 -6.99
N GLU A 223 26.34 -8.72 -6.97
CA GLU A 223 25.05 -8.10 -6.63
C GLU A 223 23.92 -8.51 -7.58
N ASP A 224 24.23 -8.67 -8.87
CA ASP A 224 23.30 -9.11 -9.90
C ASP A 224 22.79 -10.55 -9.63
N MET A 225 23.68 -11.44 -9.22
CA MET A 225 23.34 -12.81 -8.82
C MET A 225 22.46 -12.80 -7.57
N GLN A 226 22.78 -11.98 -6.57
CA GLN A 226 21.94 -11.85 -5.37
C GLN A 226 20.55 -11.31 -5.72
N GLN A 227 20.45 -10.35 -6.65
CA GLN A 227 19.18 -9.84 -7.13
C GLN A 227 18.35 -10.94 -7.82
N ARG A 228 18.98 -11.75 -8.69
CA ARG A 228 18.31 -12.90 -9.35
C ARG A 228 17.83 -13.94 -8.35
N ILE A 229 18.62 -14.22 -7.29
CA ILE A 229 18.21 -15.11 -6.20
C ILE A 229 16.99 -14.56 -5.48
N THR A 230 17.00 -13.27 -5.11
CA THR A 230 15.85 -12.61 -4.49
C THR A 230 14.60 -12.72 -5.38
N MET A 231 14.74 -12.47 -6.69
CA MET A 231 13.63 -12.56 -7.65
C MET A 231 13.08 -13.99 -7.75
N LEU A 232 13.95 -15.00 -7.87
CA LEU A 232 13.55 -16.40 -7.99
C LEU A 232 12.91 -16.90 -6.69
N ALA A 233 13.52 -16.60 -5.53
CA ALA A 233 13.01 -16.99 -4.23
C ALA A 233 11.61 -16.41 -3.96
N SER A 234 11.44 -15.11 -4.23
CA SER A 234 10.15 -14.44 -4.07
C SER A 234 9.09 -14.96 -5.03
N PHE A 235 9.46 -15.23 -6.29
CA PHE A 235 8.55 -15.81 -7.28
C PHE A 235 8.06 -17.19 -6.86
N LEU A 236 8.97 -18.13 -6.58
CA LEU A 236 8.63 -19.51 -6.21
C LEU A 236 7.80 -19.56 -4.92
N SER A 237 8.19 -18.78 -3.92
CA SER A 237 7.47 -18.66 -2.65
C SER A 237 6.03 -18.17 -2.84
N SER A 238 5.85 -17.11 -3.64
CA SER A 238 4.54 -16.51 -3.91
C SER A 238 3.65 -17.43 -4.75
N ALA A 239 4.22 -18.13 -5.74
CA ALA A 239 3.51 -19.14 -6.53
C ALA A 239 3.03 -20.28 -5.64
N ALA A 240 3.91 -20.80 -4.76
CA ALA A 240 3.56 -21.83 -3.79
C ALA A 240 2.45 -21.37 -2.84
N ALA A 241 2.43 -20.10 -2.44
CA ALA A 241 1.40 -19.54 -1.58
C ALA A 241 0.01 -19.59 -2.23
N ILE A 242 -0.14 -19.15 -3.48
CA ILE A 242 -1.43 -19.18 -4.19
C ILE A 242 -1.86 -20.61 -4.51
N VAL A 243 -0.93 -21.47 -4.94
CA VAL A 243 -1.22 -22.90 -5.17
C VAL A 243 -1.70 -23.58 -3.89
N PHE A 244 -1.03 -23.31 -2.76
CA PHE A 244 -1.45 -23.81 -1.45
C PHE A 244 -2.85 -23.32 -1.09
N MET A 245 -3.15 -22.04 -1.32
CA MET A 245 -4.46 -21.47 -1.03
C MET A 245 -5.56 -22.12 -1.89
N HIS A 246 -5.35 -22.32 -3.18
CA HIS A 246 -6.32 -23.01 -4.04
C HIS A 246 -6.54 -24.47 -3.64
N GLN A 247 -5.48 -25.18 -3.25
CA GLN A 247 -5.57 -26.60 -2.87
C GLN A 247 -6.18 -26.84 -1.48
N LYS A 248 -5.82 -26.01 -0.49
CA LYS A 248 -6.22 -26.21 0.92
C LYS A 248 -7.33 -25.29 1.38
N ARG A 249 -7.61 -24.20 0.64
CA ARG A 249 -8.54 -23.12 1.00
C ARG A 249 -9.34 -22.61 -0.22
N PRO A 250 -10.04 -23.48 -0.98
CA PRO A 250 -10.69 -23.08 -2.24
C PRO A 250 -11.78 -22.01 -2.10
N ASN A 251 -12.31 -21.80 -0.89
CA ASN A 251 -13.35 -20.80 -0.61
C ASN A 251 -12.79 -19.43 -0.20
N HIS A 252 -11.46 -19.27 -0.13
CA HIS A 252 -10.84 -18.00 0.24
C HIS A 252 -10.64 -17.13 -1.01
N ALA A 253 -11.11 -15.89 -0.98
CA ALA A 253 -10.99 -14.96 -2.11
C ALA A 253 -9.55 -14.42 -2.25
N THR A 254 -8.65 -15.22 -2.80
CA THR A 254 -7.25 -14.83 -3.03
C THR A 254 -7.08 -13.75 -4.09
N ILE A 255 -8.04 -13.66 -5.01
CA ILE A 255 -7.99 -12.76 -6.17
C ILE A 255 -7.84 -11.28 -5.79
N ASP A 256 -8.44 -10.84 -4.68
CA ASP A 256 -8.34 -9.47 -4.19
C ASP A 256 -6.89 -9.11 -3.81
N TYR A 257 -6.19 -10.04 -3.18
CA TYR A 257 -4.77 -9.88 -2.80
C TYR A 257 -3.86 -9.98 -4.03
N SER A 258 -4.20 -10.88 -4.96
CA SER A 258 -3.48 -11.05 -6.22
C SER A 258 -3.52 -9.77 -7.05
N LEU A 259 -4.70 -9.18 -7.23
CA LEU A 259 -4.88 -7.91 -7.94
C LEU A 259 -4.26 -6.73 -7.20
N PHE A 260 -4.30 -6.72 -5.86
CA PHE A 260 -3.58 -5.72 -5.08
C PHE A 260 -2.07 -5.78 -5.35
N ALA A 261 -1.47 -6.97 -5.34
CA ALA A 261 -0.05 -7.14 -5.65
C ALA A 261 0.27 -6.69 -7.08
N VAL A 262 -0.55 -7.08 -8.07
CA VAL A 262 -0.41 -6.65 -9.48
C VAL A 262 -0.41 -5.13 -9.61
N VAL A 263 -1.41 -4.46 -9.02
CA VAL A 263 -1.51 -3.00 -9.07
C VAL A 263 -0.30 -2.33 -8.43
N ARG A 264 0.22 -2.87 -7.32
CA ARG A 264 1.41 -2.33 -6.68
C ARG A 264 2.69 -2.60 -7.47
N ALA A 265 2.79 -3.73 -8.18
CA ALA A 265 3.90 -3.99 -9.09
C ALA A 265 3.86 -3.07 -10.32
N LEU A 266 2.68 -2.81 -10.88
CA LEU A 266 2.49 -1.85 -11.96
C LEU A 266 2.82 -0.42 -11.53
N ASP A 267 2.56 -0.06 -10.28
CA ASP A 267 2.95 1.24 -9.72
C ASP A 267 4.47 1.42 -9.64
N VAL A 268 5.21 0.36 -9.28
CA VAL A 268 6.69 0.37 -9.36
C VAL A 268 7.14 0.59 -10.80
N PHE A 269 6.52 -0.08 -11.77
CA PHE A 269 6.80 0.15 -13.18
C PHE A 269 6.47 1.59 -13.61
N GLY A 270 5.36 2.16 -13.13
CA GLY A 270 4.99 3.56 -13.37
C GLY A 270 6.03 4.54 -12.84
N HIS A 271 6.58 4.31 -11.65
CA HIS A 271 7.68 5.11 -11.11
C HIS A 271 8.94 5.01 -11.96
N VAL A 272 9.29 3.80 -12.43
CA VAL A 272 10.42 3.59 -13.35
C VAL A 272 10.20 4.32 -14.68
N ALA A 273 8.99 4.23 -15.25
CA ALA A 273 8.63 4.89 -16.49
C ALA A 273 8.74 6.42 -16.36
N VAL A 274 8.19 7.02 -15.30
CA VAL A 274 8.29 8.46 -15.06
C VAL A 274 9.75 8.90 -14.85
N LYS A 275 10.53 8.14 -14.08
CA LYS A 275 11.96 8.45 -13.85
C LYS A 275 12.78 8.39 -15.15
N ASN A 276 12.51 7.40 -15.98
CA ASN A 276 13.20 7.23 -17.27
C ASN A 276 12.56 8.05 -18.41
N GLN A 277 11.60 8.93 -18.09
CA GLN A 277 10.86 9.74 -19.07
C GLN A 277 10.22 8.90 -20.19
N TRP A 278 9.80 7.68 -19.87
CA TRP A 278 9.04 6.82 -20.78
C TRP A 278 7.60 7.34 -20.87
N GLY A 279 7.34 8.12 -21.91
CA GLY A 279 6.02 8.67 -22.21
C GLY A 279 5.96 10.18 -22.12
N PRO A 280 4.75 10.75 -22.24
CA PRO A 280 4.58 12.20 -22.28
C PRO A 280 4.81 12.84 -20.90
N HIS A 281 5.29 14.09 -20.90
CA HIS A 281 5.67 14.82 -19.69
C HIS A 281 4.54 14.93 -18.63
N TRP A 282 3.28 14.97 -19.07
CA TRP A 282 2.12 15.04 -18.17
C TRP A 282 1.90 13.77 -17.34
N LEU A 283 2.52 12.64 -17.70
CA LEU A 283 2.32 11.34 -17.03
C LEU A 283 2.69 11.38 -15.55
N GLY A 284 3.78 12.09 -15.19
CA GLY A 284 4.20 12.27 -13.80
C GLY A 284 3.20 13.06 -12.97
N SER A 285 2.58 14.08 -13.56
CA SER A 285 1.69 15.03 -12.86
C SER A 285 0.23 14.56 -12.79
N TYR A 286 -0.26 13.92 -13.85
CA TYR A 286 -1.68 13.56 -14.02
C TYR A 286 -1.95 12.07 -14.22
N GLY A 287 -0.94 11.21 -14.29
CA GLY A 287 -1.14 9.76 -14.48
C GLY A 287 -2.06 9.14 -13.43
N ALA A 288 -1.89 9.52 -12.16
CA ALA A 288 -2.77 9.08 -11.07
C ALA A 288 -4.23 9.53 -11.26
N VAL A 289 -4.45 10.72 -11.83
CA VAL A 289 -5.80 11.25 -12.11
C VAL A 289 -6.44 10.43 -13.22
N ALA A 290 -5.72 10.18 -14.32
CA ALA A 290 -6.21 9.38 -15.44
C ALA A 290 -6.58 7.95 -14.99
N VAL A 291 -5.70 7.29 -14.22
CA VAL A 291 -5.96 5.95 -13.67
C VAL A 291 -7.20 5.95 -12.78
N PHE A 292 -7.34 6.96 -11.90
CA PHE A 292 -8.52 7.08 -11.04
C PHE A 292 -9.80 7.29 -11.86
N VAL A 293 -9.77 8.16 -12.87
CA VAL A 293 -10.92 8.44 -13.76
C VAL A 293 -11.36 7.18 -14.50
N LEU A 294 -10.43 6.46 -15.13
CA LEU A 294 -10.75 5.23 -15.86
C LEU A 294 -11.27 4.13 -14.92
N ALA A 295 -10.66 3.98 -13.74
CA ALA A 295 -11.11 3.00 -12.75
C ALA A 295 -12.53 3.31 -12.25
N CYS A 296 -12.82 4.57 -11.92
CA CYS A 296 -14.15 5.00 -11.49
C CYS A 296 -15.18 4.85 -12.60
N THR A 297 -14.80 5.10 -13.86
CA THR A 297 -15.67 4.89 -15.02
C THR A 297 -16.14 3.44 -15.08
N GLU A 298 -15.22 2.48 -15.04
CA GLU A 298 -15.55 1.04 -15.08
C GLU A 298 -16.37 0.61 -13.84
N ILE A 299 -16.01 1.09 -12.65
CA ILE A 299 -16.70 0.73 -11.40
C ILE A 299 -18.14 1.25 -11.40
N MET A 300 -18.36 2.52 -11.70
CA MET A 300 -19.70 3.13 -11.66
C MET A 300 -20.58 2.59 -12.77
N PHE A 301 -20.03 2.41 -13.97
CA PHE A 301 -20.75 1.81 -15.08
C PHE A 301 -21.16 0.37 -14.77
N SER A 302 -20.27 -0.41 -14.15
CA SER A 302 -20.57 -1.77 -13.71
C SER A 302 -21.57 -1.80 -12.56
N TRP A 303 -21.52 -0.88 -11.60
CA TRP A 303 -22.56 -0.78 -10.57
C TRP A 303 -23.94 -0.49 -11.15
N LEU A 304 -24.02 0.42 -12.14
CA LEU A 304 -25.28 0.77 -12.80
C LEU A 304 -25.90 -0.43 -13.51
N TYR A 305 -25.12 -1.22 -14.25
CA TYR A 305 -25.67 -2.26 -15.11
C TYR A 305 -25.48 -3.69 -14.64
N GLU A 306 -24.31 -4.01 -14.10
CA GLU A 306 -23.89 -5.38 -13.79
C GLU A 306 -23.19 -5.43 -12.42
N PRO A 307 -23.92 -5.10 -11.33
CA PRO A 307 -23.35 -4.97 -9.98
C PRO A 307 -22.73 -6.28 -9.46
N GLN A 308 -23.11 -7.43 -10.03
CA GLN A 308 -22.53 -8.74 -9.74
C GLN A 308 -21.04 -8.85 -10.04
N ARG A 309 -20.48 -7.95 -10.86
CA ARG A 309 -19.02 -7.88 -11.12
C ARG A 309 -18.23 -7.17 -10.03
N LEU A 310 -18.91 -6.54 -9.09
CA LEU A 310 -18.29 -5.87 -7.95
C LEU A 310 -18.43 -6.74 -6.70
N PRO A 311 -17.47 -6.67 -5.75
CA PRO A 311 -17.65 -7.31 -4.46
C PRO A 311 -18.95 -6.84 -3.79
N GLY A 312 -19.76 -7.78 -3.29
CA GLY A 312 -21.09 -7.48 -2.73
C GLY A 312 -21.10 -6.34 -1.69
N PRO A 313 -20.20 -6.33 -0.68
CA PRO A 313 -20.12 -5.23 0.29
C PRO A 313 -19.80 -3.87 -0.34
N TYR A 314 -19.02 -3.87 -1.43
CA TYR A 314 -18.64 -2.66 -2.14
C TYR A 314 -19.80 -2.11 -2.97
N ALA A 315 -20.50 -2.95 -3.73
CA ALA A 315 -21.71 -2.56 -4.46
C ALA A 315 -22.82 -2.07 -3.51
N PHE A 316 -22.97 -2.72 -2.36
CA PHE A 316 -23.90 -2.28 -1.31
C PHE A 316 -23.52 -0.90 -0.78
N TRP A 317 -22.23 -0.64 -0.53
CA TRP A 317 -21.76 0.67 -0.07
C TRP A 317 -22.06 1.77 -1.10
N ILE A 318 -21.80 1.53 -2.39
CA ILE A 318 -22.15 2.48 -3.47
C ILE A 318 -23.66 2.75 -3.48
N THR A 319 -24.48 1.71 -3.40
CA THR A 319 -25.94 1.83 -3.39
C THR A 319 -26.43 2.70 -2.23
N LYS A 320 -25.88 2.48 -1.03
CA LYS A 320 -26.19 3.27 0.16
C LYS A 320 -25.80 4.74 -0.02
N MET A 321 -24.63 5.02 -0.59
CA MET A 321 -24.16 6.39 -0.82
C MET A 321 -24.91 7.10 -1.95
N ALA A 322 -25.35 6.36 -2.98
CA ALA A 322 -26.09 6.93 -4.10
C ALA A 322 -27.47 7.46 -3.70
N ARG A 323 -28.10 6.90 -2.66
CA ARG A 323 -29.47 7.24 -2.20
C ARG A 323 -30.44 7.30 -3.38
N MET A 324 -30.41 6.26 -4.21
CA MET A 324 -31.21 6.12 -5.41
C MET A 324 -32.28 5.06 -5.18
N ASP A 325 -33.52 5.35 -5.58
CA ASP A 325 -34.60 4.37 -5.54
C ASP A 325 -34.25 3.16 -6.43
N LYS A 326 -34.51 1.95 -5.89
CA LYS A 326 -34.20 0.69 -6.56
C LYS A 326 -34.96 0.54 -7.88
N ARG A 327 -36.20 1.04 -7.94
CA ARG A 327 -37.07 1.00 -9.13
C ARG A 327 -36.51 1.82 -10.27
N LEU A 328 -35.85 2.95 -9.96
CA LEU A 328 -35.16 3.75 -10.98
C LEU A 328 -33.95 3.00 -11.56
N LEU A 329 -33.20 2.29 -10.72
CA LEU A 329 -32.06 1.47 -11.16
C LEU A 329 -32.50 0.26 -11.99
N GLU A 330 -33.57 -0.41 -11.57
CA GLU A 330 -34.19 -1.51 -12.31
C GLU A 330 -34.75 -1.04 -13.65
N THR A 331 -35.37 0.14 -13.68
CA THR A 331 -35.81 0.78 -14.93
C THR A 331 -34.63 1.01 -15.88
N LEU A 332 -33.54 1.59 -15.40
CA LEU A 332 -32.36 1.85 -16.22
C LEU A 332 -31.76 0.55 -16.81
N ARG A 333 -31.76 -0.53 -16.01
CA ARG A 333 -31.31 -1.86 -16.46
C ARG A 333 -32.26 -2.49 -17.47
N GLY A 334 -33.57 -2.41 -17.24
CA GLY A 334 -34.60 -2.89 -18.16
C GLY A 334 -34.55 -2.19 -19.52
N VAL A 335 -34.29 -0.89 -19.54
CA VAL A 335 -34.10 -0.14 -20.81
C VAL A 335 -32.85 -0.62 -21.55
N ARG A 336 -31.77 -0.97 -20.82
CA ARG A 336 -30.55 -1.50 -21.43
C ARG A 336 -30.71 -2.92 -21.98
N THR A 337 -31.42 -3.80 -21.27
CA THR A 337 -31.67 -5.17 -21.71
C THR A 337 -32.72 -5.24 -22.82
N GLY A 338 -33.46 -4.15 -23.06
CA GLY A 338 -34.55 -4.09 -24.03
C GLY A 338 -35.89 -4.62 -23.50
N GLU A 339 -35.93 -4.99 -22.22
CA GLU A 339 -37.16 -5.42 -21.52
C GLU A 339 -38.12 -4.24 -21.32
N ILE A 340 -37.59 -3.02 -21.19
CA ILE A 340 -38.36 -1.78 -21.16
C ILE A 340 -38.15 -1.02 -22.46
N GLN A 341 -39.25 -0.73 -23.14
CA GLN A 341 -39.27 0.10 -24.33
C GLN A 341 -40.20 1.31 -24.13
N PHE A 342 -39.65 2.50 -24.36
CA PHE A 342 -40.44 3.73 -24.39
C PHE A 342 -41.37 3.76 -25.61
N LYS A 343 -42.52 4.41 -25.45
CA LYS A 343 -43.62 4.47 -26.45
C LYS A 343 -44.27 3.12 -26.78
N GLN A 344 -44.06 2.12 -25.94
CA GLN A 344 -44.65 0.79 -26.09
C GLN A 344 -45.25 0.32 -24.77
N VAL A 345 -46.18 -0.62 -24.85
CA VAL A 345 -46.75 -1.29 -23.69
C VAL A 345 -45.74 -2.36 -23.23
N ASN A 346 -45.25 -2.20 -22.01
CA ASN A 346 -44.29 -3.13 -21.40
C ASN A 346 -45.01 -4.24 -20.64
N PRO A 347 -44.30 -5.37 -20.36
CA PRO A 347 -44.87 -6.47 -19.59
C PRO A 347 -45.46 -6.05 -18.24
N PRO A 348 -46.53 -6.72 -17.74
CA PRO A 348 -47.26 -6.32 -16.53
C PRO A 348 -46.37 -6.16 -15.29
N HIS A 349 -45.34 -6.99 -15.13
CA HIS A 349 -44.45 -6.95 -13.96
C HIS A 349 -43.55 -5.72 -13.90
N ILE A 350 -43.36 -5.01 -15.02
CA ILE A 350 -42.51 -3.81 -15.10
C ILE A 350 -43.29 -2.55 -15.44
N ARG A 351 -44.47 -2.68 -16.07
CA ARG A 351 -45.32 -1.55 -16.48
C ARG A 351 -45.55 -0.53 -15.37
N ASN A 352 -45.73 -0.99 -14.13
CA ASN A 352 -46.07 -0.13 -12.99
C ASN A 352 -44.85 0.28 -12.16
N LEU A 353 -43.63 -0.11 -12.54
CA LEU A 353 -42.42 0.10 -11.75
C LEU A 353 -42.15 1.58 -11.48
N LEU A 354 -42.19 2.40 -12.53
CA LEU A 354 -41.93 3.84 -12.43
C LEU A 354 -43.19 4.62 -12.05
N THR A 355 -44.37 4.13 -12.42
CA THR A 355 -45.68 4.67 -11.99
C THR A 355 -45.82 4.63 -10.47
N GLY A 356 -45.51 3.48 -9.84
CA GLY A 356 -45.51 3.35 -8.39
C GLY A 356 -44.43 4.21 -7.71
N LEU A 357 -43.28 4.45 -8.37
CA LEU A 357 -42.31 5.43 -7.88
C LEU A 357 -42.89 6.85 -7.89
N CYS A 358 -43.58 7.24 -8.96
CA CYS A 358 -44.22 8.55 -9.04
C CYS A 358 -45.28 8.71 -7.93
N GLU A 359 -46.11 7.69 -7.70
CA GLU A 359 -47.12 7.68 -6.64
C GLU A 359 -46.50 7.89 -5.25
N ASP A 360 -45.46 7.13 -4.91
CA ASP A 360 -44.76 7.25 -3.62
C ASP A 360 -44.10 8.62 -3.41
N LEU A 361 -43.71 9.28 -4.51
CA LEU A 361 -43.10 10.61 -4.50
C LEU A 361 -44.14 11.74 -4.55
N GLY A 362 -45.45 11.43 -4.63
CA GLY A 362 -46.51 12.43 -4.80
C GLY A 362 -46.50 13.11 -6.17
N LEU A 363 -45.88 12.49 -7.18
CA LEU A 363 -45.85 12.96 -8.56
C LEU A 363 -47.03 12.38 -9.36
N ASN A 364 -47.36 13.00 -10.50
CA ASN A 364 -48.39 12.45 -11.39
C ASN A 364 -47.97 11.05 -11.91
N PRO A 365 -48.77 9.99 -11.68
CA PRO A 365 -48.44 8.61 -12.08
C PRO A 365 -48.13 8.47 -13.59
N GLN A 366 -48.76 9.29 -14.44
CA GLN A 366 -48.53 9.32 -15.89
C GLN A 366 -47.10 9.73 -16.27
N MET A 367 -46.32 10.31 -15.34
CA MET A 367 -44.90 10.57 -15.54
C MET A 367 -44.07 9.28 -15.54
N GLY A 368 -44.57 8.23 -14.90
CA GLY A 368 -43.98 6.90 -14.85
C GLY A 368 -44.41 5.97 -15.99
N ASP A 369 -45.43 6.35 -16.77
CA ASP A 369 -45.93 5.50 -17.85
C ASP A 369 -44.98 5.50 -19.06
N PHE A 370 -44.34 4.36 -19.29
CA PHE A 370 -43.42 4.14 -20.41
C PHE A 370 -44.08 4.27 -21.79
N ALA A 371 -45.38 3.96 -21.91
CA ALA A 371 -46.11 4.03 -23.17
C ALA A 371 -46.35 5.49 -23.60
N LEU A 372 -46.49 6.40 -22.63
CA LEU A 372 -46.77 7.83 -22.89
C LEU A 372 -45.52 8.67 -23.12
N ARG A 373 -44.32 8.10 -22.95
CA ARG A 373 -43.07 8.86 -22.88
C ARG A 373 -42.02 8.35 -23.85
N SER A 374 -41.17 9.27 -24.29
CA SER A 374 -40.03 9.00 -25.17
C SER A 374 -38.69 8.94 -24.43
N ARG A 375 -38.67 9.24 -23.12
CA ARG A 375 -37.52 9.24 -22.21
C ARG A 375 -38.01 9.41 -20.76
N LEU A 376 -37.17 9.07 -19.79
CA LEU A 376 -37.48 9.33 -18.38
C LEU A 376 -37.56 10.85 -18.12
N PRO A 377 -38.54 11.36 -17.35
CA PRO A 377 -38.54 12.76 -16.93
C PRO A 377 -37.45 13.06 -15.89
N CYS A 378 -36.81 14.24 -15.97
CA CYS A 378 -35.76 14.61 -14.99
C CYS A 378 -36.30 14.73 -13.56
N GLU A 379 -37.55 15.15 -13.38
CA GLU A 379 -38.19 15.22 -12.06
C GLU A 379 -38.29 13.83 -11.38
N VAL A 380 -38.54 12.77 -12.16
CA VAL A 380 -38.53 11.39 -11.67
C VAL A 380 -37.10 10.93 -11.37
N VAL A 381 -36.13 11.27 -12.23
CA VAL A 381 -34.70 10.98 -12.00
C VAL A 381 -34.18 11.69 -10.74
N HIS A 382 -34.67 12.89 -10.47
CA HIS A 382 -34.38 13.67 -9.27
C HIS A 382 -35.21 13.23 -8.06
N GLN A 383 -36.02 12.17 -8.19
CA GLN A 383 -36.87 11.62 -7.12
C GLN A 383 -37.78 12.69 -6.49
N GLY A 384 -38.43 13.52 -7.32
CA GLY A 384 -39.42 14.50 -6.89
C GLY A 384 -38.87 15.75 -6.20
N ILE A 385 -37.54 15.87 -6.03
CA ILE A 385 -36.93 16.99 -5.29
C ILE A 385 -37.07 18.32 -6.07
N THR A 386 -36.80 18.29 -7.38
CA THR A 386 -36.84 19.48 -8.23
C THR A 386 -36.84 19.11 -9.71
N LYS A 387 -37.31 20.02 -10.57
CA LYS A 387 -37.22 19.91 -12.02
C LYS A 387 -35.84 20.33 -12.56
N SER A 388 -35.10 21.18 -11.83
CA SER A 388 -33.79 21.68 -12.26
C SER A 388 -32.66 20.69 -11.94
N CYS A 389 -31.82 20.41 -12.95
CA CYS A 389 -30.68 19.51 -12.82
C CYS A 389 -29.57 20.09 -11.93
N GLU A 390 -29.38 21.41 -12.02
CA GLU A 390 -28.38 22.17 -11.26
C GLU A 390 -28.74 22.20 -9.78
N VAL A 391 -30.01 22.49 -9.45
CA VAL A 391 -30.49 22.49 -8.06
C VAL A 391 -30.40 21.09 -7.46
N HIS A 392 -30.80 20.05 -8.21
CA HIS A 392 -30.66 18.66 -7.73
C HIS A 392 -29.20 18.29 -7.47
N THR A 393 -28.28 18.74 -8.34
CA THR A 393 -26.83 18.51 -8.16
C THR A 393 -26.32 19.17 -6.87
N GLY A 394 -26.70 20.43 -6.62
CA GLY A 394 -26.35 21.13 -5.38
C GLY A 394 -26.90 20.45 -4.14
N TYR A 395 -28.17 20.02 -4.19
CA TYR A 395 -28.79 19.23 -3.11
C TYR A 395 -28.01 17.93 -2.83
N ARG A 396 -27.67 17.17 -3.88
CA ARG A 396 -26.89 15.93 -3.76
C ARG A 396 -25.49 16.17 -3.21
N TRP A 397 -24.86 17.29 -3.58
CA TRP A 397 -23.56 17.67 -3.05
C TRP A 397 -23.63 17.93 -1.53
N ILE A 398 -24.57 18.75 -1.06
CA ILE A 398 -24.74 19.07 0.37
C ILE A 398 -25.01 17.79 1.18
N GLN A 399 -25.96 16.97 0.72
CA GLN A 399 -26.27 15.69 1.37
C GLN A 399 -25.07 14.75 1.38
N GLY A 400 -24.35 14.65 0.26
CA GLY A 400 -23.12 13.87 0.13
C GLY A 400 -22.05 14.36 1.11
N PHE A 401 -21.88 15.66 1.26
CA PHE A 401 -20.91 16.28 2.16
C PHE A 401 -21.21 15.97 3.63
N MET A 402 -22.47 16.09 4.06
CA MET A 402 -22.88 15.78 5.43
C MET A 402 -22.65 14.31 5.77
N VAL A 403 -23.09 13.39 4.90
CA VAL A 403 -22.90 11.95 5.09
C VAL A 403 -21.41 11.59 5.10
N SER A 404 -20.64 12.14 4.17
CA SER A 404 -19.20 11.87 4.08
C SER A 404 -18.44 12.38 5.30
N THR A 405 -18.86 13.50 5.87
CA THR A 405 -18.27 14.05 7.11
C THR A 405 -18.46 13.08 8.27
N GLY A 406 -19.64 12.46 8.41
CA GLY A 406 -19.88 11.42 9.42
C GLY A 406 -19.00 10.19 9.29
N ILE A 407 -18.48 9.89 8.09
CA ILE A 407 -17.58 8.74 7.84
C ILE A 407 -16.11 9.15 8.03
N TYR A 408 -15.71 10.30 7.50
CA TYR A 408 -14.30 10.70 7.50
C TYR A 408 -13.84 11.35 8.80
N LEU A 409 -14.73 12.00 9.54
CA LEU A 409 -14.37 12.62 10.81
C LEU A 409 -13.82 11.57 11.80
N PRO A 410 -14.49 10.44 12.09
CA PRO A 410 -13.93 9.40 12.95
C PRO A 410 -12.61 8.80 12.44
N VAL A 411 -12.44 8.70 11.12
CA VAL A 411 -11.22 8.14 10.52
C VAL A 411 -10.03 9.06 10.70
N HIS A 412 -10.21 10.37 10.51
CA HIS A 412 -9.14 11.36 10.75
C HIS A 412 -8.85 11.55 12.24
N LEU A 413 -9.83 11.29 13.11
CA LEU A 413 -9.62 11.23 14.56
C LEU A 413 -9.05 9.89 15.04
N LEU A 414 -8.95 8.85 14.19
CA LEU A 414 -8.47 7.55 14.62
C LEU A 414 -7.06 7.58 15.24
N PRO A 415 -6.06 8.29 14.69
CA PRO A 415 -4.76 8.43 15.34
C PRO A 415 -4.85 9.06 16.74
N ALA A 416 -5.81 9.98 16.93
CA ALA A 416 -6.08 10.58 18.24
C ALA A 416 -6.71 9.58 19.21
N LEU A 417 -7.62 8.72 18.73
CA LEU A 417 -8.25 7.67 19.51
C LEU A 417 -7.27 6.55 19.91
N LEU A 418 -6.29 6.24 19.07
CA LEU A 418 -5.29 5.20 19.33
C LEU A 418 -4.19 5.65 20.31
N SER A 419 -3.92 6.96 20.37
CA SER A 419 -2.95 7.54 21.30
C SER A 419 -3.54 8.77 22.03
N PRO A 420 -4.55 8.57 22.92
CA PRO A 420 -5.27 9.69 23.54
C PRO A 420 -4.35 10.66 24.26
N LYS A 421 -3.35 10.15 25.00
CA LYS A 421 -2.38 10.98 25.73
C LYS A 421 -1.59 11.92 24.80
N ALA A 422 -1.09 11.40 23.69
CA ALA A 422 -0.33 12.20 22.73
C ALA A 422 -1.22 13.24 22.02
N PHE A 423 -2.49 12.89 21.79
CA PHE A 423 -3.46 13.83 21.23
C PHE A 423 -3.85 14.93 22.21
N PHE A 424 -4.19 14.59 23.45
CA PHE A 424 -4.52 15.56 24.49
C PHE A 424 -3.36 16.52 24.75
N ASN A 425 -2.12 16.03 24.76
CA ASN A 425 -0.94 16.90 24.88
C ASN A 425 -0.84 17.91 23.71
N ARG A 426 -1.02 17.46 22.46
CA ARG A 426 -1.03 18.36 21.29
C ARG A 426 -2.19 19.34 21.29
N LEU A 427 -3.36 18.89 21.77
CA LEU A 427 -4.55 19.72 21.89
C LEU A 427 -4.35 20.81 22.95
N GLN A 428 -3.65 20.49 24.04
CA GLN A 428 -3.32 21.42 25.12
C GLN A 428 -2.23 22.43 24.68
N GLU A 429 -1.24 21.98 23.90
CA GLU A 429 -0.19 22.85 23.36
C GLU A 429 -0.75 23.85 22.32
N ASN A 430 -1.58 23.37 21.38
CA ASN A 430 -2.12 24.18 20.29
C ASN A 430 -3.53 23.69 19.84
N PRO A 431 -4.61 24.11 20.53
CA PRO A 431 -5.95 23.59 20.27
C PRO A 431 -6.47 23.98 18.89
N VAL A 432 -6.28 25.26 18.51
CA VAL A 432 -6.79 25.80 17.24
C VAL A 432 -6.13 25.12 16.05
N ALA A 433 -4.80 24.96 16.06
CA ALA A 433 -4.07 24.33 14.96
C ALA A 433 -4.42 22.84 14.82
N THR A 434 -4.55 22.11 15.93
CA THR A 434 -4.89 20.68 15.92
C THR A 434 -6.32 20.43 15.43
N VAL A 435 -7.29 21.22 15.91
CA VAL A 435 -8.68 21.11 15.50
C VAL A 435 -8.87 21.57 14.05
N SER A 436 -8.33 22.73 13.67
CA SER A 436 -8.47 23.26 12.30
C SER A 436 -7.82 22.36 11.24
N SER A 437 -6.63 21.81 11.51
CA SER A 437 -5.97 20.89 10.58
C SER A 437 -6.78 19.59 10.39
N THR A 438 -7.36 19.06 11.47
CA THR A 438 -8.22 17.87 11.43
C THR A 438 -9.54 18.16 10.70
N LEU A 439 -10.17 19.30 10.97
CA LEU A 439 -11.38 19.73 10.30
C LEU A 439 -11.15 20.00 8.82
N MET A 440 -10.04 20.64 8.43
CA MET A 440 -9.70 20.89 7.03
C MET A 440 -9.41 19.59 6.28
N ALA A 441 -8.72 18.64 6.91
CA ALA A 441 -8.49 17.31 6.33
C ALA A 441 -9.81 16.53 6.14
N THR A 442 -10.72 16.64 7.12
CA THR A 442 -12.06 16.06 7.05
C THR A 442 -12.89 16.72 5.95
N ALA A 443 -12.98 18.05 5.96
CA ALA A 443 -13.74 18.84 4.98
C ALA A 443 -13.27 18.57 3.54
N ARG A 444 -11.95 18.52 3.30
CA ARG A 444 -11.39 18.19 1.98
C ARG A 444 -11.80 16.78 1.53
N SER A 445 -11.75 15.80 2.43
CA SER A 445 -12.17 14.42 2.15
C SER A 445 -13.67 14.31 1.88
N SER A 446 -14.48 15.03 2.66
CA SER A 446 -15.93 15.11 2.48
C SER A 446 -16.29 15.78 1.17
N ALA A 447 -15.60 16.87 0.82
CA ALA A 447 -15.78 17.58 -0.45
C ALA A 447 -15.41 16.69 -1.64
N PHE A 448 -14.34 15.91 -1.55
CA PHE A 448 -13.98 14.93 -2.58
C PHE A 448 -15.13 13.96 -2.89
N LEU A 449 -15.73 13.34 -1.85
CA LEU A 449 -16.80 12.36 -2.04
C LEU A 449 -18.14 13.02 -2.41
N ALA A 450 -18.43 14.20 -1.87
CA ALA A 450 -19.58 15.01 -2.27
C ALA A 450 -19.51 15.40 -3.75
N THR A 451 -18.35 15.89 -4.20
CA THR A 451 -18.08 16.23 -5.60
C THR A 451 -18.14 14.99 -6.49
N TYR A 452 -17.67 13.83 -6.03
CA TYR A 452 -17.83 12.57 -6.75
C TYR A 452 -19.30 12.26 -7.04
N ILE A 453 -20.15 12.31 -6.01
CA ILE A 453 -21.60 12.06 -6.14
C ILE A 453 -22.24 13.11 -7.06
N ALA A 454 -21.94 14.39 -6.86
CA ALA A 454 -22.49 15.49 -7.64
C ALA A 454 -22.14 15.36 -9.13
N LEU A 455 -20.89 15.03 -9.47
CA LEU A 455 -20.44 14.88 -10.85
C LEU A 455 -21.10 13.69 -11.58
N ILE A 456 -21.45 12.61 -10.87
CA ILE A 456 -22.23 11.50 -11.47
C ILE A 456 -23.60 12.02 -11.92
N TRP A 457 -24.36 12.62 -10.99
CA TRP A 457 -25.70 13.13 -11.27
C TRP A 457 -25.67 14.23 -12.32
N TYR A 458 -24.71 15.16 -12.19
CA TYR A 458 -24.54 16.25 -13.14
C TYR A 458 -24.19 15.74 -14.53
N GLY A 459 -23.30 14.76 -14.67
CA GLY A 459 -22.93 14.18 -15.96
C GLY A 459 -24.11 13.47 -16.63
N ILE A 460 -24.88 12.67 -15.88
CA ILE A 460 -26.09 12.01 -16.39
C ILE A 460 -27.11 13.05 -16.87
N CYS A 461 -27.39 14.07 -16.06
CA CYS A 461 -28.36 15.10 -16.39
C CYS A 461 -27.90 16.02 -17.52
N THR A 462 -26.61 16.35 -17.57
CA THR A 462 -26.03 17.21 -18.62
C THR A 462 -26.06 16.53 -19.98
N TRP A 463 -25.81 15.21 -20.03
CA TRP A 463 -26.03 14.44 -21.25
C TRP A 463 -27.46 14.58 -21.74
N ARG A 464 -28.44 14.33 -20.86
CA ARG A 464 -29.88 14.31 -21.19
C ARG A 464 -30.46 15.68 -21.55
N SER A 465 -29.97 16.74 -20.91
CA SER A 465 -30.57 18.08 -21.02
C SER A 465 -29.84 18.99 -22.00
N LYS A 466 -28.50 18.86 -22.14
CA LYS A 466 -27.67 19.79 -22.91
C LYS A 466 -26.93 19.11 -24.05
N VAL A 467 -26.12 18.09 -23.77
CA VAL A 467 -25.21 17.50 -24.77
C VAL A 467 -25.98 16.77 -25.87
N MET A 468 -26.95 15.93 -25.52
CA MET A 468 -27.69 15.15 -26.51
C MET A 468 -28.47 16.05 -27.50
N PRO A 469 -29.28 17.05 -27.06
CA PRO A 469 -29.91 17.97 -28.00
C PRO A 469 -28.94 18.72 -28.93
N ILE A 470 -27.78 19.14 -28.40
CA ILE A 470 -26.74 19.80 -29.19
C ILE A 470 -26.14 18.84 -30.23
N THR A 471 -25.79 17.61 -29.82
CA THR A 471 -25.24 16.60 -30.74
C THR A 471 -26.23 16.22 -31.84
N MET A 472 -27.53 16.12 -31.53
CA MET A 472 -28.58 15.86 -32.54
C MET A 472 -28.67 16.99 -33.57
N LYS A 473 -28.58 18.25 -33.12
CA LYS A 473 -28.58 19.42 -34.02
C LYS A 473 -27.34 19.47 -34.92
N LEU A 474 -26.16 19.15 -34.37
CA LEU A 474 -24.89 19.22 -35.11
C LEU A 474 -24.68 18.06 -36.08
N THR A 475 -25.05 16.84 -35.69
CA THR A 475 -24.75 15.63 -36.48
C THR A 475 -25.91 15.13 -37.32
N GLY A 476 -27.11 15.70 -37.15
CA GLY A 476 -28.36 15.19 -37.75
C GLY A 476 -28.77 13.80 -37.26
N ARG A 477 -28.00 13.16 -36.38
CA ARG A 477 -28.23 11.80 -35.90
C ARG A 477 -29.43 11.78 -34.94
N ARG A 478 -30.42 10.94 -35.24
CA ARG A 478 -31.54 10.69 -34.33
C ARG A 478 -31.20 9.55 -33.38
N TYR A 479 -31.31 9.80 -32.08
CA TYR A 479 -31.22 8.75 -31.06
C TYR A 479 -32.59 8.12 -30.85
N THR A 480 -32.65 6.80 -30.73
CA THR A 480 -33.87 6.12 -30.31
C THR A 480 -34.19 6.46 -28.86
N SER A 481 -35.48 6.44 -28.51
CA SER A 481 -35.96 6.77 -27.17
C SER A 481 -35.24 6.00 -26.05
N ASN A 482 -34.94 4.72 -26.28
CA ASN A 482 -34.22 3.91 -25.31
C ASN A 482 -32.75 4.33 -25.17
N VAL A 483 -32.04 4.65 -26.27
CA VAL A 483 -30.61 5.02 -26.30
C VAL A 483 -30.31 6.32 -25.55
N ILE A 484 -31.29 7.20 -25.42
CA ILE A 484 -31.16 8.47 -24.72
C ILE A 484 -30.71 8.26 -23.26
N ASP A 485 -31.26 7.25 -22.59
CA ASP A 485 -31.13 7.10 -21.14
C ASP A 485 -30.14 6.01 -20.70
N HIS A 486 -29.88 4.98 -21.52
CA HIS A 486 -29.21 3.74 -21.05
C HIS A 486 -27.72 3.55 -21.38
N ILE A 487 -27.04 4.47 -22.06
CA ILE A 487 -25.58 4.34 -22.30
C ILE A 487 -24.87 5.63 -21.97
N TYR A 488 -25.10 6.67 -22.77
CA TYR A 488 -24.21 7.83 -22.80
C TYR A 488 -24.28 8.70 -21.54
N GLY A 489 -25.47 8.90 -20.96
CA GLY A 489 -25.60 9.65 -19.70
C GLY A 489 -24.89 8.96 -18.54
N PRO A 490 -25.22 7.69 -18.25
CA PRO A 490 -24.51 6.85 -17.29
C PRO A 490 -23.00 6.77 -17.50
N LEU A 491 -22.55 6.66 -18.75
CA LEU A 491 -21.12 6.64 -19.10
C LEU A 491 -20.47 8.00 -18.80
N LEU A 492 -21.09 9.11 -19.21
CA LEU A 492 -20.58 10.45 -18.97
C LEU A 492 -20.52 10.77 -17.47
N GLY A 493 -21.57 10.42 -16.71
CA GLY A 493 -21.57 10.57 -15.25
C GLY A 493 -20.46 9.74 -14.58
N SER A 494 -20.28 8.49 -15.01
CA SER A 494 -19.23 7.59 -14.52
C SER A 494 -17.82 8.10 -14.85
N PHE A 495 -17.65 8.75 -16.00
CA PHE A 495 -16.39 9.38 -16.39
C PHE A 495 -16.12 10.66 -15.60
N MET A 496 -17.10 11.57 -15.54
CA MET A 496 -16.96 12.86 -14.87
C MET A 496 -16.67 12.71 -13.38
N CYS A 497 -17.26 11.71 -12.71
CA CYS A 497 -17.08 11.54 -11.27
C CYS A 497 -15.63 11.31 -10.85
N GLY A 498 -14.83 10.68 -11.72
CA GLY A 498 -13.40 10.48 -11.48
C GLY A 498 -12.61 11.78 -11.27
N PHE A 499 -13.02 12.88 -11.89
CA PHE A 499 -12.33 14.17 -11.74
C PHE A 499 -12.45 14.76 -10.34
N SER A 500 -13.34 14.24 -9.48
CA SER A 500 -13.41 14.67 -8.08
C SER A 500 -12.08 14.48 -7.34
N VAL A 501 -11.22 13.56 -7.79
CA VAL A 501 -9.89 13.31 -7.20
C VAL A 501 -8.98 14.54 -7.22
N LEU A 502 -9.24 15.52 -8.10
CA LEU A 502 -8.52 16.79 -8.12
C LEU A 502 -8.71 17.59 -6.83
N VAL A 503 -9.84 17.39 -6.12
CA VAL A 503 -10.08 17.94 -4.79
C VAL A 503 -9.08 17.41 -3.77
N GLU A 504 -8.46 16.26 -3.98
CA GLU A 504 -7.47 15.67 -3.06
C GLU A 504 -6.05 16.16 -3.30
N LYS A 505 -5.16 15.97 -2.31
CA LYS A 505 -3.73 16.33 -2.44
C LYS A 505 -3.03 15.34 -3.39
N PRO A 506 -2.07 15.76 -4.23
CA PRO A 506 -1.43 14.90 -5.24
C PRO A 506 -0.97 13.53 -4.73
N HIS A 507 -0.29 13.50 -3.58
CA HIS A 507 0.15 12.25 -2.93
C HIS A 507 -1.02 11.29 -2.64
N ARG A 508 -2.16 11.81 -2.17
CA ARG A 508 -3.35 11.01 -1.85
C ARG A 508 -4.09 10.56 -3.11
N ARG A 509 -4.05 11.34 -4.20
CA ARG A 509 -4.67 10.96 -5.50
C ARG A 509 -4.14 9.61 -5.99
N ALA A 510 -2.83 9.41 -5.93
CA ALA A 510 -2.20 8.16 -6.34
C ALA A 510 -2.59 6.98 -5.45
N GLU A 511 -2.59 7.15 -4.12
CA GLU A 511 -3.04 6.08 -3.22
C GLU A 511 -4.52 5.73 -3.40
N MET A 512 -5.37 6.72 -3.71
CA MET A 512 -6.79 6.48 -4.02
C MET A 512 -6.96 5.75 -5.35
N ALA A 513 -6.19 6.12 -6.38
CA ALA A 513 -6.17 5.42 -7.67
C ALA A 513 -5.79 3.94 -7.49
N LEU A 514 -4.69 3.67 -6.80
CA LEU A 514 -4.23 2.31 -6.53
C LEU A 514 -5.15 1.53 -5.58
N TYR A 515 -5.94 2.23 -4.76
CA TYR A 515 -6.98 1.60 -3.95
C TYR A 515 -8.16 1.13 -4.81
N VAL A 516 -8.68 1.93 -5.74
CA VAL A 516 -9.85 1.53 -6.53
C VAL A 516 -9.49 0.64 -7.72
N LEU A 517 -8.29 0.77 -8.28
CA LEU A 517 -7.86 0.09 -9.51
C LEU A 517 -8.02 -1.44 -9.48
N PRO A 518 -7.71 -2.18 -8.40
CA PRO A 518 -7.93 -3.64 -8.37
C PRO A 518 -9.39 -4.02 -8.65
N ARG A 519 -10.36 -3.24 -8.16
CA ARG A 519 -11.79 -3.49 -8.35
C ARG A 519 -12.20 -3.24 -9.80
N ALA A 520 -11.65 -2.19 -10.41
CA ALA A 520 -11.87 -1.90 -11.83
C ALA A 520 -11.28 -2.98 -12.73
N ILE A 521 -10.05 -3.42 -12.46
CA ILE A 521 -9.41 -4.52 -13.21
C ILE A 521 -10.23 -5.80 -13.08
N TYR A 522 -10.69 -6.15 -11.87
CA TYR A 522 -11.54 -7.33 -11.66
C TYR A 522 -12.85 -7.24 -12.46
N SER A 523 -13.52 -6.09 -12.41
CA SER A 523 -14.77 -5.86 -13.16
C SER A 523 -14.56 -5.97 -14.67
N MET A 524 -13.51 -5.33 -15.19
CA MET A 524 -13.15 -5.39 -16.60
C MET A 524 -12.75 -6.81 -17.03
N TRP A 525 -11.95 -7.50 -16.22
CA TRP A 525 -11.50 -8.87 -16.49
C TRP A 525 -12.68 -9.84 -16.53
N SER A 526 -13.55 -9.80 -15.52
CA SER A 526 -14.74 -10.65 -15.46
C SER A 526 -15.73 -10.36 -16.59
N ARG A 527 -15.71 -9.15 -17.17
CA ARG A 527 -16.46 -8.80 -18.38
C ARG A 527 -15.84 -9.41 -19.65
N ILE A 528 -14.51 -9.31 -19.81
CA ILE A 528 -13.80 -9.78 -21.01
C ILE A 528 -13.71 -11.32 -21.05
N MET A 529 -13.55 -11.96 -19.90
CA MET A 529 -13.28 -13.39 -19.77
C MET A 529 -14.49 -14.23 -19.34
N ALA A 530 -15.68 -13.61 -19.21
CA ALA A 530 -16.91 -14.32 -18.85
C ALA A 530 -17.15 -15.55 -19.74
N GLY A 531 -17.12 -16.74 -19.14
CA GLY A 531 -17.36 -18.01 -19.83
C GLY A 531 -16.27 -18.47 -20.80
N ARG A 532 -15.10 -17.81 -20.83
CA ARG A 532 -14.02 -18.09 -21.80
C ARG A 532 -12.84 -18.89 -21.23
N LEU A 533 -12.68 -18.93 -19.91
CA LEU A 533 -11.52 -19.55 -19.26
C LEU A 533 -11.92 -20.76 -18.42
N SER A 534 -11.10 -21.81 -18.49
CA SER A 534 -11.22 -22.95 -17.57
C SER A 534 -10.69 -22.58 -16.19
N ARG A 535 -11.32 -23.11 -15.14
CA ARG A 535 -10.91 -22.91 -13.74
C ARG A 535 -9.42 -23.19 -13.50
N ARG A 536 -8.83 -24.17 -14.21
CA ARG A 536 -7.40 -24.46 -14.08
C ARG A 536 -6.52 -23.32 -14.59
N VAL A 537 -6.89 -22.72 -15.72
CA VAL A 537 -6.16 -21.59 -16.32
C VAL A 537 -6.29 -20.35 -15.42
N GLU A 538 -7.46 -20.11 -14.82
CA GLU A 538 -7.64 -19.01 -13.86
C GLU A 538 -6.74 -19.17 -12.63
N MET A 539 -6.70 -20.38 -12.03
CA MET A 539 -5.85 -20.66 -10.86
C MET A 539 -4.36 -20.50 -11.19
N THR A 540 -3.90 -21.04 -12.32
CA THR A 540 -2.50 -20.92 -12.75
C THR A 540 -2.16 -19.48 -13.11
N GLY A 541 -3.06 -18.78 -13.83
CA GLY A 541 -2.89 -17.37 -14.19
C GLY A 541 -2.79 -16.48 -12.96
N GLU A 542 -3.65 -16.69 -11.96
CA GLU A 542 -3.58 -15.97 -10.69
C GLU A 542 -2.24 -16.23 -9.98
N ALA A 543 -1.82 -17.49 -9.87
CA ALA A 543 -0.56 -17.85 -9.21
C ALA A 543 0.65 -17.18 -9.89
N LEU A 544 0.69 -17.18 -11.22
CA LEU A 544 1.76 -16.54 -11.99
C LEU A 544 1.74 -15.01 -11.86
N MET A 545 0.56 -14.38 -11.98
CA MET A 545 0.42 -12.93 -11.83
C MET A 545 0.84 -12.48 -10.42
N TYR A 546 0.38 -13.17 -9.38
CA TYR A 546 0.77 -12.86 -8.01
C TYR A 546 2.27 -13.07 -7.78
N ALA A 547 2.83 -14.17 -8.29
CA ALA A 547 4.25 -14.49 -8.15
C ALA A 547 5.16 -13.47 -8.84
N ALA A 548 4.84 -13.09 -10.08
CA ALA A 548 5.57 -12.05 -10.80
C ALA A 548 5.47 -10.71 -10.06
N SER A 549 4.29 -10.36 -9.57
CA SER A 549 4.05 -9.09 -8.87
C SER A 549 4.81 -8.99 -7.55
N MET A 550 4.73 -10.04 -6.72
CA MET A 550 5.48 -10.10 -5.47
C MET A 550 6.99 -10.16 -5.68
N SER A 551 7.45 -10.78 -6.78
CA SER A 551 8.86 -10.78 -7.16
C SER A 551 9.37 -9.37 -7.46
N VAL A 552 8.61 -8.59 -8.25
CA VAL A 552 8.91 -7.17 -8.53
C VAL A 552 8.92 -6.36 -7.23
N LEU A 553 7.90 -6.53 -6.38
CA LEU A 553 7.76 -5.76 -5.13
C LEU A 553 8.87 -6.04 -4.13
N LEU A 554 9.19 -7.32 -3.86
CA LEU A 554 10.20 -7.69 -2.87
C LEU A 554 11.62 -7.37 -3.35
N THR A 555 11.89 -7.56 -4.64
CA THR A 555 13.16 -7.17 -5.24
C THR A 555 13.32 -5.65 -5.23
N GLY A 556 12.28 -4.91 -5.63
CA GLY A 556 12.27 -3.44 -5.56
C GLY A 556 12.47 -2.94 -4.14
N MET A 557 11.78 -3.52 -3.16
CA MET A 557 11.92 -3.17 -1.74
C MET A 557 13.34 -3.35 -1.19
N ARG A 558 14.08 -4.36 -1.68
CA ARG A 558 15.43 -4.68 -1.24
C ARG A 558 16.50 -3.85 -1.94
N TRP A 559 16.39 -3.71 -3.26
CA TRP A 559 17.45 -3.17 -4.11
C TRP A 559 17.18 -1.75 -4.62
N LYS A 560 15.91 -1.35 -4.79
CA LYS A 560 15.50 -0.02 -5.30
C LYS A 560 14.31 0.52 -4.52
N ARG A 561 14.49 0.68 -3.21
CA ARG A 561 13.41 1.00 -2.26
C ARG A 561 12.65 2.28 -2.64
N GLU A 562 13.34 3.24 -3.25
CA GLU A 562 12.81 4.51 -3.75
C GLU A 562 11.75 4.34 -4.85
N MET A 563 11.76 3.22 -5.58
CA MET A 563 10.76 2.93 -6.62
C MET A 563 9.44 2.43 -6.03
N VAL A 564 9.46 1.94 -4.79
CA VAL A 564 8.27 1.43 -4.10
C VAL A 564 7.67 2.55 -3.27
N ARG A 565 6.34 2.75 -3.31
CA ARG A 565 5.69 3.82 -2.54
C ARG A 565 5.92 3.73 -1.02
N PRO A 566 6.06 4.88 -0.32
CA PRO A 566 6.29 4.93 1.13
C PRO A 566 5.26 4.17 1.97
N SER A 567 4.01 4.10 1.52
CA SER A 567 2.91 3.37 2.16
C SER A 567 3.21 1.88 2.35
N MET A 568 3.95 1.27 1.42
CA MET A 568 4.37 -0.14 1.53
C MET A 568 5.73 -0.31 2.21
N GLN A 569 6.61 0.67 2.04
CA GLN A 569 7.98 0.60 2.55
C GLN A 569 8.06 0.37 4.07
N GLY A 570 7.16 0.99 4.84
CA GLY A 570 7.15 0.88 6.31
C GLY A 570 6.82 -0.53 6.78
N LEU A 571 5.60 -1.00 6.49
CA LEU A 571 5.11 -2.29 6.94
C LEU A 571 5.94 -3.45 6.36
N LEU A 572 6.14 -3.48 5.04
CA LEU A 572 6.84 -4.58 4.37
C LEU A 572 8.33 -4.60 4.76
N GLY A 573 8.94 -3.42 4.92
CA GLY A 573 10.33 -3.31 5.39
C GLY A 573 10.52 -3.83 6.81
N TRP A 574 9.56 -3.57 7.71
CA TRP A 574 9.58 -4.10 9.09
C TRP A 574 9.36 -5.62 9.14
N ILE A 575 8.41 -6.14 8.35
CA ILE A 575 8.13 -7.59 8.29
C ILE A 575 9.37 -8.36 7.82
N VAL A 576 9.99 -7.90 6.73
CA VAL A 576 11.07 -8.61 6.02
C VAL A 576 12.47 -8.28 6.59
N GLU A 577 12.56 -7.47 7.65
CA GLU A 577 13.82 -7.03 8.27
C GLU A 577 14.80 -6.35 7.31
N ILE A 578 14.28 -5.54 6.39
CA ILE A 578 15.14 -4.78 5.47
C ILE A 578 15.81 -3.66 6.27
N LYS A 579 17.11 -3.79 6.56
CA LYS A 579 17.90 -2.76 7.24
C LYS A 579 17.73 -1.45 6.47
N ARG A 580 17.29 -0.38 7.15
CA ARG A 580 17.38 0.98 6.61
C ARG A 580 18.85 1.28 6.40
N THR A 581 19.30 1.34 5.15
CA THR A 581 20.52 2.06 4.82
C THR A 581 20.27 3.52 5.17
N ARG A 582 20.73 3.93 6.36
CA ARG A 582 20.74 5.33 6.76
C ARG A 582 21.72 5.99 5.80
N ARG A 583 21.21 6.70 4.79
CA ARG A 583 22.05 7.64 4.02
C ARG A 583 22.71 8.54 5.07
N SER A 584 24.01 8.43 5.24
CA SER A 584 24.80 9.43 5.93
C SER A 584 24.72 10.69 5.06
N GLY A 585 23.66 11.46 5.24
CA GLY A 585 23.66 12.84 4.79
C GLY A 585 24.70 13.55 5.63
N GLY A 586 25.78 13.99 4.99
CA GLY A 586 26.75 14.88 5.60
C GLY A 586 26.03 16.11 6.13
N HIS A 587 25.71 16.11 7.42
CA HIS A 587 25.31 17.28 8.16
C HIS A 587 26.61 17.99 8.51
N SER A 588 27.16 18.75 7.56
CA SER A 588 28.08 19.83 7.92
C SER A 588 27.23 20.86 8.64
N GLY A 589 27.24 20.78 9.97
CA GLY A 589 26.75 21.85 10.81
C GLY A 589 27.66 23.06 10.59
N HIS A 590 27.15 24.07 9.89
CA HIS A 590 27.65 25.42 10.07
C HIS A 590 26.71 26.12 11.04
N GLN A 591 27.20 26.28 12.27
CA GLN A 591 26.75 27.31 13.19
C GLN A 591 26.77 28.65 12.46
N VAL A 592 25.62 29.32 12.47
CA VAL A 592 25.47 30.69 12.05
C VAL A 592 26.05 31.57 13.16
N GLU A 593 27.29 32.00 12.98
CA GLU A 593 27.83 33.15 13.70
C GLU A 593 27.57 34.39 12.83
N LYS A 594 26.71 35.27 13.35
CA LYS A 594 26.49 36.61 12.81
C LYS A 594 27.73 37.44 13.17
N ASP A 595 28.34 38.08 12.19
CA ASP A 595 28.88 39.41 12.44
C ASP A 595 28.79 40.35 11.23
N SER A 596 28.49 41.60 11.55
CA SER A 596 28.20 42.71 10.63
C SER A 596 29.46 43.50 10.30
N GLY A 597 29.58 44.06 9.08
CA GLY A 597 30.54 45.16 8.86
C GLY A 597 30.88 45.52 7.41
N LYS A 598 30.27 46.61 6.94
CA LYS A 598 30.50 47.43 5.72
C LYS A 598 31.97 47.65 5.26
N GLY A 599 32.20 47.80 3.94
CA GLY A 599 33.30 48.66 3.43
C GLY A 599 33.80 48.48 1.97
N LYS A 600 33.27 49.32 1.06
CA LYS A 600 33.75 49.86 -0.26
C LYS A 600 35.06 49.37 -0.97
N ALA A 601 34.87 49.01 -2.26
CA ALA A 601 35.52 49.44 -3.53
C ALA A 601 37.04 49.75 -3.65
N LYS A 602 37.76 49.09 -4.58
CA LYS A 602 38.27 49.63 -5.88
C LYS A 602 39.16 48.63 -6.66
N ASP A 603 39.41 49.02 -7.90
CA ASP A 603 39.85 48.35 -9.13
C ASP A 603 41.35 47.97 -9.26
N ASN A 604 41.64 47.20 -10.34
CA ASN A 604 42.90 46.98 -11.09
C ASN A 604 43.82 45.76 -10.80
N GLY A 605 43.99 44.92 -11.84
CA GLY A 605 45.29 44.78 -12.52
C GLY A 605 46.11 43.48 -12.38
N LEU A 606 46.13 42.69 -13.46
CA LEU A 606 47.23 41.87 -14.04
C LEU A 606 47.97 40.74 -13.25
N GLN A 607 47.79 39.51 -13.79
CA GLN A 607 48.81 38.53 -14.24
C GLN A 607 49.97 38.06 -13.32
N LYS A 608 49.98 36.76 -12.94
CA LYS A 608 50.97 35.75 -13.40
C LYS A 608 50.73 34.34 -12.85
N GLU A 609 51.20 33.38 -13.64
CA GLU A 609 51.13 31.90 -13.57
C GLU A 609 51.83 31.26 -12.36
N HIS A 610 51.34 30.10 -11.88
CA HIS A 610 52.01 28.80 -12.09
C HIS A 610 51.31 27.59 -11.41
N SER A 611 51.01 26.59 -12.25
CA SER A 611 51.13 25.13 -12.08
C SER A 611 50.39 24.29 -11.01
N ASN A 612 49.70 23.28 -11.57
CA ASN A 612 49.55 21.87 -11.18
C ASN A 612 48.43 21.40 -10.22
N GLY A 613 47.50 20.62 -10.80
CA GLY A 613 47.23 19.26 -10.30
C GLY A 613 45.77 18.89 -9.97
N GLY A 614 45.04 18.29 -10.93
CA GLY A 614 44.03 17.26 -10.64
C GLY A 614 42.55 17.64 -10.77
N VAL A 615 41.94 17.28 -11.91
CA VAL A 615 40.46 17.16 -12.11
C VAL A 615 40.25 15.72 -12.62
N ASN A 616 39.30 14.94 -12.08
CA ASN A 616 37.94 14.90 -12.60
C ASN A 616 36.94 14.33 -11.58
N LEU A 617 36.12 15.20 -11.00
CA LEU A 617 34.78 14.87 -10.54
C LEU A 617 33.82 15.10 -11.71
N SER A 618 33.04 14.07 -12.04
CA SER A 618 32.19 13.99 -13.23
C SER A 618 31.12 15.09 -13.28
N GLN A 619 31.03 15.77 -14.43
CA GLN A 619 30.03 16.76 -14.84
C GLN A 619 28.56 16.33 -14.53
N SER A 620 28.28 15.03 -14.54
CA SER A 620 26.94 14.47 -14.28
C SER A 620 26.41 14.71 -12.86
N ALA A 621 27.28 14.95 -11.88
CA ALA A 621 26.87 15.15 -10.49
C ALA A 621 26.41 16.60 -10.21
N ILE A 622 26.78 17.54 -11.07
CA ILE A 622 26.42 18.96 -10.96
C ILE A 622 25.05 19.19 -11.62
N GLU A 623 24.81 18.58 -12.77
CA GLU A 623 23.51 18.64 -13.48
C GLU A 623 22.36 18.02 -12.67
N ASP A 624 22.62 16.93 -11.92
CA ASP A 624 21.61 16.26 -11.08
C ASP A 624 21.19 17.12 -9.88
N ARG A 625 22.07 17.98 -9.37
CA ARG A 625 21.80 18.85 -8.22
C ARG A 625 20.96 20.07 -8.60
N ASP A 626 21.22 20.63 -9.77
CA ASP A 626 20.48 21.79 -10.28
C ASP A 626 19.10 21.37 -10.82
N ALA A 627 18.98 20.16 -11.40
CA ALA A 627 17.69 19.58 -11.77
C ALA A 627 16.80 19.29 -10.56
N LEU A 628 17.35 18.78 -9.45
CA LEU A 628 16.61 18.59 -8.21
C LEU A 628 16.16 19.92 -7.58
N ALA A 629 17.00 20.96 -7.61
CA ALA A 629 16.66 22.28 -7.11
C ALA A 629 15.56 22.97 -7.94
N ALA A 630 15.48 22.69 -9.25
CA ALA A 630 14.42 23.17 -10.12
C ALA A 630 13.06 22.51 -9.80
N ILE A 631 13.05 21.19 -9.55
CA ILE A 631 11.84 20.43 -9.18
C ILE A 631 11.30 20.86 -7.81
N GLU A 632 12.17 21.26 -6.88
CA GLU A 632 11.77 21.69 -5.53
C GLU A 632 11.22 23.13 -5.50
N ARG A 633 11.65 23.99 -6.44
CA ARG A 633 11.05 25.31 -6.69
C ARG A 633 9.68 25.21 -7.36
N GLU A 634 9.46 24.25 -8.24
CA GLU A 634 8.15 24.00 -8.87
C GLU A 634 7.12 23.42 -7.89
N ARG A 635 7.58 22.70 -6.86
CA ARG A 635 6.73 22.10 -5.83
C ARG A 635 6.28 23.07 -4.72
N SER A 636 6.89 24.26 -4.65
CA SER A 636 6.62 25.29 -3.65
C SER A 636 5.82 26.49 -4.18
N GLY A 637 5.53 26.51 -5.48
CA GLY A 637 4.56 27.42 -6.10
C GLY A 637 3.26 26.69 -6.45
N ILE A 638 2.14 27.13 -5.85
CA ILE A 638 0.74 26.66 -5.92
C ILE A 638 0.30 25.73 -4.77
#